data_AF-A0A3A0BBH0-F1
#
_entry.id   AF-A0A3A0BBH0-F1
#
_cell.length_a   1.000
_cell.length_b   1.000
_cell.length_c   1.000
_cell.angle_alpha   90.00
_cell.angle_beta   90.00
_cell.angle_gamma   90.00
#
_symmetry.space_group_name_H-M   'P 1'
#
loop_
_entity.id
_entity.type
_entity.pdbx_description
1 polymer ?
#
loop_
_entity_poly.entity_id
_entity_poly.type
_entity_poly.pdbx_seq_one_letter_code
_entity_poly.pdbx_strand_id
1 'polypeptide(L)'
;MTCYTRSGVLTRSTLCFAKRFNATIKISLPDPLPLGPALLWIDVRWTPAAPDGEVELVLRRLSATSADVRFFAADGATAHKLKGDVTGDQGLRRIVGVTPSAGAQPDLMLDVKVDGDLAGEPIPLLVRRDDGVTGDNGLAALRSEVAVAVQAARPADAAERAIWDRYNDLFVQGRGLAAALGALALPAASIPQIGGADTPRTLARDEVVAALQSNDDRSGTAAERAKGKTAAFDPFQGKWRGRLRVHNGCAPSAVCQDDERRAVAPVAEGSPIYLQPALLEADSRAYVQPPVDCQALPTGRDVDTPAVFAINIATGVIAGALGANAQAVEGIRARRPQIGFYLAEGRLLWLREDTRSAAASTYSLFEELATVGNDGVPLYTITGFTLTWDRTQRRITSPLTPFGGQVRQVLTPEEAALARDFQDRRLRPAHLQEMRYRRLLESLDPATAQQFFDNADDATRDYLTRLLKFVHEQAALAAAPQGDRTSITFIMGEDPPAADDDHRFYTGATAHFMLHPAGRLVTHLRTLLEVRNYLDANRPDNGLPWGEVNIVVHANEEGGMTIPVADVPAGQNPAFHYANVHTLPQAIANGTLQPLVDAVVDVRTTIHIRGCSLGQSQTMLHLLSTGLGGDEAQRPIVRAPKHLQAFEFSPRGWRTHHVNPPTGSDLYFVEFWFVGFPSDHRPNNAALIQQFNAKYPGAGINWAQGLAHPGAPAGDQLTNETRDRTYRFEQTTGYFPLPANNAALANTLAQIGGDFAGLSNVQETNREPAAEGRTRVFFDAIQNGNPFNGHLDMGPNPPANDAARRALVSADPDVVADLARVGHVFADYDWGFVQNDKSTGNGGREWNLVATGRHTILRIQRELREPDPARPGRTRRLYPAVTDLAHFGEEVPARPAQRPPGENVPIENPNPP
;
A
#
# COMPACT_ATOMS: atom_id res chain seq x y z
N MET A 1 36.67 -17.06 -29.18
CA MET A 1 36.28 -17.70 -30.46
C MET A 1 37.50 -17.72 -31.35
N THR A 2 37.69 -18.77 -32.13
CA THR A 2 38.79 -18.85 -33.11
C THR A 2 38.30 -18.28 -34.44
N CYS A 3 39.03 -17.31 -35.02
CA CYS A 3 38.70 -16.76 -36.34
C CYS A 3 39.50 -17.51 -37.41
N TYR A 4 38.80 -18.02 -38.42
CA TYR A 4 39.40 -18.70 -39.55
C TYR A 4 39.14 -17.86 -40.81
N THR A 5 40.19 -17.43 -41.48
CA THR A 5 40.08 -16.84 -42.82
C THR A 5 40.47 -17.89 -43.85
N ARG A 6 39.65 -18.04 -44.89
CA ARG A 6 39.88 -18.92 -46.04
C ARG A 6 39.69 -18.12 -47.31
N SER A 7 40.47 -18.44 -48.33
CA SER A 7 40.30 -17.86 -49.67
C SER A 7 40.21 -19.02 -50.66
N GLY A 8 39.15 -19.04 -51.45
CA GLY A 8 38.95 -19.97 -52.56
C GLY A 8 39.02 -19.24 -53.88
N VAL A 9 39.71 -19.83 -54.87
CA VAL A 9 39.76 -19.30 -56.24
C VAL A 9 38.84 -20.14 -57.11
N LEU A 10 37.89 -19.49 -57.74
CA LEU A 10 36.99 -20.12 -58.70
C LEU A 10 37.44 -19.77 -60.13
N THR A 11 37.63 -20.79 -60.96
CA THR A 11 37.83 -20.62 -62.40
C THR A 11 36.72 -21.34 -63.16
N ARG A 12 35.69 -20.61 -63.61
CA ARG A 12 34.66 -21.16 -64.51
C ARG A 12 35.14 -21.03 -65.96
N SER A 13 35.42 -22.16 -66.61
CA SER A 13 35.70 -22.22 -68.04
C SER A 13 34.39 -22.13 -68.83
N THR A 14 33.98 -20.91 -69.18
CA THR A 14 33.05 -20.71 -70.31
C THR A 14 33.81 -20.12 -71.49
N LEU A 15 33.57 -20.70 -72.66
CA LEU A 15 34.37 -20.65 -73.88
C LEU A 15 34.70 -19.25 -74.46
N CYS A 16 34.33 -18.13 -73.83
CA CYS A 16 34.64 -16.79 -74.36
C CYS A 16 35.16 -15.72 -73.38
N PHE A 17 35.13 -15.88 -72.04
CA PHE A 17 35.80 -14.92 -71.13
C PHE A 17 36.20 -15.60 -69.82
N ALA A 18 37.50 -15.79 -69.56
CA ALA A 18 38.00 -16.31 -68.29
C ALA A 18 37.92 -15.22 -67.20
N LYS A 19 36.74 -15.00 -66.63
CA LYS A 19 36.62 -14.23 -65.38
C LYS A 19 37.00 -15.15 -64.23
N ARG A 20 38.13 -14.88 -63.57
CA ARG A 20 38.50 -15.50 -62.31
C ARG A 20 37.79 -14.77 -61.18
N PHE A 21 37.14 -15.51 -60.29
CA PHE A 21 36.50 -14.96 -59.10
C PHE A 21 37.25 -15.48 -57.87
N ASN A 22 37.51 -14.62 -56.90
CA ASN A 22 38.08 -15.01 -55.61
C ASN A 22 37.01 -14.84 -54.53
N ALA A 23 36.70 -15.91 -53.81
CA ALA A 23 35.88 -15.87 -52.61
C ALA A 23 36.79 -15.77 -51.38
N THR A 24 36.76 -14.66 -50.65
CA THR A 24 37.33 -14.55 -49.31
C THR A 24 36.24 -14.85 -48.30
N ILE A 25 36.43 -15.91 -47.52
CA ILE A 25 35.47 -16.45 -46.56
C ILE A 25 36.07 -16.30 -45.17
N LYS A 26 35.44 -15.50 -44.31
CA LYS A 26 35.79 -15.39 -42.89
C LYS A 26 34.77 -16.14 -42.06
N ILE A 27 35.23 -17.02 -41.19
CA ILE A 27 34.40 -17.83 -40.29
C ILE A 27 34.82 -17.58 -38.86
N SER A 28 33.87 -17.29 -37.98
CA SER A 28 34.10 -17.16 -36.53
C SER A 28 33.14 -18.07 -35.77
N LEU A 29 33.68 -18.88 -34.86
CA LEU A 29 32.89 -19.79 -34.03
C LEU A 29 33.53 -20.03 -32.65
N PRO A 30 32.74 -20.49 -31.65
CA PRO A 30 33.28 -20.98 -30.39
C PRO A 30 34.20 -22.19 -30.61
N ASP A 31 35.36 -22.18 -29.99
CA ASP A 31 36.30 -23.30 -30.01
C ASP A 31 36.86 -23.51 -28.60
N PRO A 32 36.51 -24.61 -27.92
CA PRO A 32 35.60 -25.66 -28.40
C PRO A 32 34.15 -25.18 -28.55
N LEU A 33 33.41 -25.83 -29.45
CA LEU A 33 31.96 -25.74 -29.57
C LEU A 33 31.28 -26.34 -28.33
N PRO A 34 30.24 -25.72 -27.78
CA PRO A 34 29.48 -26.32 -26.70
C PRO A 34 28.62 -27.49 -27.19
N LEU A 35 28.35 -28.44 -26.29
CA LEU A 35 27.27 -29.40 -26.42
C LEU A 35 25.93 -28.65 -26.28
N GLY A 36 25.23 -28.44 -27.39
CA GLY A 36 24.05 -27.59 -27.48
C GLY A 36 24.19 -26.52 -28.57
N PRO A 37 23.27 -25.54 -28.62
CA PRO A 37 23.27 -24.48 -29.61
C PRO A 37 24.51 -23.56 -29.50
N ALA A 38 25.10 -23.26 -30.65
CA ALA A 38 26.10 -22.21 -30.85
C ALA A 38 25.74 -21.46 -32.14
N LEU A 39 26.33 -20.28 -32.35
CA LEU A 39 26.29 -19.66 -33.67
C LEU A 39 27.67 -19.62 -34.31
N LEU A 40 27.63 -19.75 -35.61
CA LEU A 40 28.70 -19.66 -36.58
C LEU A 40 28.50 -18.36 -37.36
N TRP A 41 29.43 -17.43 -37.29
CA TRP A 41 29.40 -16.23 -38.12
C TRP A 41 30.21 -16.45 -39.39
N ILE A 42 29.67 -16.03 -40.54
CA ILE A 42 30.28 -16.20 -41.85
C ILE A 42 30.18 -14.88 -42.64
N ASP A 43 31.29 -14.44 -43.23
CA ASP A 43 31.35 -13.34 -44.22
C ASP A 43 32.00 -13.87 -45.50
N VAL A 44 31.28 -13.81 -46.61
CA VAL A 44 31.74 -14.23 -47.93
C VAL A 44 31.86 -13.01 -48.84
N ARG A 45 33.06 -12.76 -49.35
CA ARG A 45 33.34 -11.66 -50.29
C ARG A 45 33.87 -12.19 -51.61
N TRP A 46 33.16 -11.91 -52.69
CA TRP A 46 33.59 -12.25 -54.04
C TRP A 46 34.30 -11.07 -54.71
N THR A 47 35.46 -11.32 -55.32
CA THR A 47 36.21 -10.31 -56.09
C THR A 47 36.64 -10.87 -57.46
N PRO A 48 36.13 -10.34 -58.59
CA PRO A 48 34.97 -9.44 -58.70
C PRO A 48 33.67 -10.14 -58.21
N ALA A 49 32.55 -9.42 -58.12
CA ALA A 49 31.26 -10.00 -57.71
C ALA A 49 30.88 -11.20 -58.61
N ALA A 50 30.36 -12.28 -58.01
CA ALA A 50 30.05 -13.54 -58.67
C ALA A 50 28.54 -13.88 -58.51
N PRO A 51 27.70 -13.61 -59.53
CA PRO A 51 26.24 -13.75 -59.43
C PRO A 51 25.73 -15.11 -59.00
N ASP A 52 26.46 -16.16 -59.37
CA ASP A 52 26.07 -17.55 -59.16
C ASP A 52 27.10 -18.32 -58.33
N GLY A 53 27.96 -17.63 -57.57
CA GLY A 53 28.93 -18.30 -56.70
C GLY A 53 28.22 -19.00 -55.54
N GLU A 54 28.55 -20.27 -55.30
CA GLU A 54 28.05 -21.05 -54.17
C GLU A 54 29.19 -21.30 -53.17
N VAL A 55 28.95 -21.00 -51.88
CA VAL A 55 29.80 -21.46 -50.78
C VAL A 55 29.04 -22.49 -49.97
N GLU A 56 29.56 -23.70 -49.86
CA GLU A 56 28.99 -24.77 -49.05
C GLU A 56 29.88 -25.05 -47.84
N LEU A 57 29.28 -25.05 -46.66
CA LEU A 57 29.92 -25.44 -45.41
C LEU A 57 29.50 -26.86 -45.06
N VAL A 58 30.45 -27.78 -44.91
CA VAL A 58 30.16 -29.19 -44.63
C VAL A 58 30.83 -29.62 -43.33
N LEU A 59 30.02 -30.11 -42.39
CA LEU A 59 30.50 -30.70 -41.14
C LEU A 59 30.81 -32.17 -41.38
N ARG A 60 32.09 -32.55 -41.23
CA ARG A 60 32.59 -33.89 -41.48
C ARG A 60 33.17 -34.51 -40.20
N ARG A 61 32.59 -35.63 -39.79
CA ARG A 61 33.07 -36.44 -38.66
C ARG A 61 34.33 -37.21 -39.09
N LEU A 62 35.36 -37.26 -38.25
CA LEU A 62 36.58 -38.03 -38.53
C LEU A 62 36.42 -39.53 -38.25
N SER A 63 35.51 -39.90 -37.36
CA SER A 63 35.15 -41.29 -37.07
C SER A 63 33.66 -41.41 -36.64
N ALA A 64 33.17 -42.64 -36.50
CA ALA A 64 31.83 -42.89 -35.98
C ALA A 64 31.64 -42.47 -34.51
N THR A 65 32.73 -42.32 -33.75
CA THR A 65 32.74 -41.90 -32.35
C THR A 65 33.02 -40.41 -32.15
N SER A 66 33.33 -39.68 -33.22
CA SER A 66 33.53 -38.23 -33.18
C SER A 66 32.31 -37.48 -32.65
N ALA A 67 32.52 -36.24 -32.21
CA ALA A 67 31.42 -35.30 -32.00
C ALA A 67 30.49 -35.21 -33.23
N ASP A 68 29.21 -34.95 -32.98
CA ASP A 68 28.19 -34.64 -33.99
C ASP A 68 27.81 -33.18 -33.80
N VAL A 69 27.84 -32.40 -34.88
CA VAL A 69 27.37 -31.02 -34.92
C VAL A 69 26.43 -30.90 -36.10
N ARG A 70 25.33 -30.19 -35.92
CA ARG A 70 24.32 -30.00 -36.96
C ARG A 70 24.02 -28.54 -37.20
N PHE A 71 23.76 -28.17 -38.45
CA PHE A 71 23.08 -26.90 -38.73
C PHE A 71 21.59 -27.02 -38.34
N PHE A 72 20.96 -25.90 -37.99
CA PHE A 72 19.55 -25.91 -37.57
C PHE A 72 18.59 -26.25 -38.73
N ALA A 73 17.44 -26.84 -38.42
CA ALA A 73 16.62 -27.69 -39.33
C ALA A 73 16.19 -27.11 -40.69
N ALA A 74 16.27 -25.79 -40.91
CA ALA A 74 16.00 -25.18 -42.21
C ALA A 74 17.14 -25.39 -43.24
N ASP A 75 18.33 -25.76 -42.77
CA ASP A 75 19.58 -25.65 -43.54
C ASP A 75 20.18 -27.00 -43.99
N GLY A 76 19.62 -28.14 -43.54
CA GLY A 76 20.20 -29.48 -43.72
C GLY A 76 21.06 -29.91 -42.52
N ALA A 77 21.10 -31.21 -42.19
CA ALA A 77 21.69 -31.67 -40.93
C ALA A 77 23.22 -31.55 -40.85
N THR A 78 23.94 -31.60 -41.98
CA THR A 78 25.42 -31.69 -42.01
C THR A 78 26.09 -30.75 -42.99
N ALA A 79 25.33 -30.06 -43.84
CA ALA A 79 25.85 -29.11 -44.80
C ALA A 79 24.95 -27.88 -44.87
N HIS A 80 25.52 -26.72 -45.16
CA HIS A 80 24.80 -25.46 -45.34
C HIS A 80 25.30 -24.75 -46.59
N LYS A 81 24.40 -24.36 -47.50
CA LYS A 81 24.73 -23.71 -48.78
C LYS A 81 24.39 -22.22 -48.74
N LEU A 82 25.33 -21.40 -49.18
CA LEU A 82 25.19 -19.96 -49.39
C LEU A 82 25.24 -19.70 -50.90
N LYS A 83 24.16 -19.18 -51.49
CA LYS A 83 24.05 -18.89 -52.93
C LYS A 83 23.89 -17.39 -53.19
N GLY A 84 24.68 -16.82 -54.11
CA GLY A 84 24.27 -15.66 -54.92
C GLY A 84 24.99 -14.30 -54.75
N ASP A 85 24.88 -13.51 -55.83
CA ASP A 85 25.41 -12.21 -56.32
C ASP A 85 25.84 -11.06 -55.39
N VAL A 86 25.89 -11.21 -54.08
CA VAL A 86 25.98 -10.03 -53.21
C VAL A 86 27.34 -9.97 -52.52
N THR A 87 28.09 -8.92 -52.83
CA THR A 87 29.13 -8.39 -51.94
C THR A 87 28.48 -8.04 -50.60
N GLY A 88 28.41 -8.98 -49.64
CA GLY A 88 27.99 -8.68 -48.26
C GLY A 88 27.00 -9.62 -47.57
N ASP A 89 26.92 -10.91 -47.92
CA ASP A 89 26.12 -11.85 -47.11
C ASP A 89 26.86 -12.20 -45.80
N GLN A 90 26.75 -11.29 -44.83
CA GLN A 90 27.20 -11.47 -43.45
C GLN A 90 26.07 -12.10 -42.65
N GLY A 91 26.28 -13.34 -42.19
CA GLY A 91 25.22 -14.11 -41.54
C GLY A 91 25.67 -14.82 -40.29
N LEU A 92 24.83 -14.77 -39.25
CA LEU A 92 24.89 -15.73 -38.14
C LEU A 92 24.09 -16.98 -38.53
N ARG A 93 24.69 -18.15 -38.33
CA ARG A 93 24.07 -19.46 -38.56
C ARG A 93 24.07 -20.26 -37.28
N ARG A 94 22.96 -20.94 -36.98
CA ARG A 94 22.85 -21.77 -35.79
C ARG A 94 23.41 -23.16 -36.08
N ILE A 95 24.38 -23.54 -35.27
CA ILE A 95 24.96 -24.88 -35.21
C ILE A 95 24.67 -25.48 -33.84
N VAL A 96 24.53 -26.79 -33.75
CA VAL A 96 24.19 -27.49 -32.50
C VAL A 96 25.16 -28.63 -32.30
N GLY A 97 25.97 -28.59 -31.24
CA GLY A 97 26.73 -29.74 -30.79
C GLY A 97 25.78 -30.78 -30.21
N VAL A 98 25.68 -31.95 -30.84
CA VAL A 98 24.77 -33.04 -30.47
C VAL A 98 25.48 -34.05 -29.57
N THR A 99 26.73 -34.38 -29.88
CA THR A 99 27.57 -35.25 -29.04
C THR A 99 28.93 -34.60 -28.79
N PRO A 100 29.52 -34.76 -27.59
CA PRO A 100 30.83 -34.20 -27.29
C PRO A 100 31.92 -34.98 -28.02
N SER A 101 33.07 -34.35 -28.22
CA SER A 101 34.27 -34.99 -28.75
C SER A 101 34.81 -36.04 -27.79
N ALA A 102 35.37 -37.12 -28.32
CA ALA A 102 35.84 -38.26 -27.54
C ALA A 102 37.10 -37.97 -26.69
N GLY A 103 37.79 -36.85 -26.93
CA GLY A 103 39.00 -36.47 -26.23
C GLY A 103 39.34 -34.99 -26.38
N ALA A 104 40.59 -34.62 -26.03
CA ALA A 104 41.04 -33.24 -26.08
C ALA A 104 41.42 -32.73 -27.48
N GLN A 105 41.52 -33.64 -28.46
CA GLN A 105 41.87 -33.32 -29.85
C GLN A 105 40.60 -33.13 -30.69
N PRO A 106 40.58 -32.18 -31.64
CA PRO A 106 39.49 -32.03 -32.58
C PRO A 106 39.19 -33.33 -33.32
N ASP A 107 37.93 -33.77 -33.30
CA ASP A 107 37.48 -34.99 -33.96
C ASP A 107 36.39 -34.74 -35.04
N LEU A 108 36.12 -33.47 -35.33
CA LEU A 108 35.21 -32.97 -36.34
C LEU A 108 35.94 -31.95 -37.22
N MET A 109 35.58 -31.87 -38.50
CA MET A 109 36.10 -30.89 -39.45
C MET A 109 34.97 -30.08 -40.05
N LEU A 110 35.16 -28.77 -40.20
CA LEU A 110 34.31 -27.90 -41.01
C LEU A 110 35.04 -27.65 -42.34
N ASP A 111 34.59 -28.37 -43.37
CA ASP A 111 35.05 -28.19 -44.74
C ASP A 111 34.34 -26.96 -45.34
N VAL A 112 35.10 -26.08 -45.98
CA VAL A 112 34.57 -24.93 -46.72
C VAL A 112 34.73 -25.22 -48.20
N LYS A 113 33.64 -25.28 -48.96
CA LYS A 113 33.67 -25.53 -50.39
C LYS A 113 33.20 -24.31 -51.17
N VAL A 114 33.82 -24.05 -52.31
CA VAL A 114 33.47 -22.98 -53.26
C VAL A 114 33.14 -23.65 -54.59
N ASP A 115 31.87 -23.57 -55.02
CA ASP A 115 31.30 -24.31 -56.15
C ASP A 115 31.60 -25.83 -56.13
N GLY A 116 31.62 -26.42 -54.93
CA GLY A 116 31.84 -27.86 -54.73
C GLY A 116 33.30 -28.27 -54.49
N ASP A 117 34.27 -27.38 -54.78
CA ASP A 117 35.69 -27.63 -54.52
C ASP A 117 36.11 -27.16 -53.14
N LEU A 118 36.95 -27.92 -52.44
CA LEU A 118 37.44 -27.57 -51.10
C LEU A 118 38.36 -26.33 -51.15
N ALA A 119 37.97 -25.27 -50.44
CA ALA A 119 38.70 -24.01 -50.36
C ALA A 119 39.59 -23.95 -49.11
N GLY A 120 40.81 -24.47 -49.24
CA GLY A 120 41.83 -24.48 -48.18
C GLY A 120 41.72 -25.66 -47.21
N GLU A 121 42.47 -25.61 -46.11
CA GLU A 121 42.45 -26.68 -45.11
C GLU A 121 41.16 -26.67 -44.29
N PRO A 122 40.54 -27.84 -44.04
CA PRO A 122 39.38 -27.95 -43.16
C PRO A 122 39.64 -27.34 -41.79
N ILE A 123 38.61 -26.74 -41.20
CA ILE A 123 38.70 -26.13 -39.88
C ILE A 123 38.47 -27.23 -38.82
N PRO A 124 39.46 -27.53 -37.97
CA PRO A 124 39.28 -28.53 -36.92
C PRO A 124 38.34 -27.99 -35.84
N LEU A 125 37.36 -28.81 -35.47
CA LEU A 125 36.34 -28.51 -34.49
C LEU A 125 36.40 -29.50 -33.33
N LEU A 126 36.33 -28.97 -32.12
CA LEU A 126 36.23 -29.73 -30.87
C LEU A 126 34.88 -29.39 -30.23
N VAL A 127 34.06 -30.39 -29.89
CA VAL A 127 32.82 -30.18 -29.12
C VAL A 127 33.07 -30.56 -27.67
N ARG A 128 32.88 -29.64 -26.73
CA ARG A 128 32.94 -29.94 -25.30
C ARG A 128 31.57 -29.85 -24.67
N ARG A 129 31.30 -30.81 -23.79
CA ARG A 129 30.24 -30.65 -22.79
C ARG A 129 30.63 -29.45 -21.94
N ASP A 130 29.75 -28.45 -21.88
CA ASP A 130 29.97 -27.33 -20.98
C ASP A 130 29.83 -27.89 -19.55
N ASP A 131 30.86 -27.75 -18.72
CA ASP A 131 30.88 -28.30 -17.35
C ASP A 131 29.96 -27.47 -16.40
N GLY A 132 28.94 -26.80 -16.93
CA GLY A 132 27.96 -26.03 -16.18
C GLY A 132 26.82 -26.91 -15.70
N VAL A 133 26.30 -26.62 -14.51
CA VAL A 133 25.02 -27.18 -14.06
C VAL A 133 23.92 -26.46 -14.82
N THR A 134 23.38 -27.06 -15.88
CA THR A 134 22.24 -26.51 -16.62
C THR A 134 20.91 -26.88 -15.92
N GLY A 135 19.87 -26.09 -16.20
CA GLY A 135 18.51 -26.34 -15.69
C GLY A 135 18.30 -26.00 -14.21
N ASP A 136 17.33 -26.68 -13.58
CA ASP A 136 16.81 -26.33 -12.24
C ASP A 136 17.86 -26.41 -11.12
N ASN A 137 18.84 -27.31 -11.23
CA ASN A 137 19.91 -27.45 -10.23
C ASN A 137 20.83 -26.21 -10.20
N GLY A 138 21.13 -25.64 -11.38
CA GLY A 138 21.88 -24.39 -11.47
C GLY A 138 21.10 -23.23 -10.88
N LEU A 139 19.79 -23.17 -11.15
CA LEU A 139 18.91 -22.15 -10.61
C LEU A 139 18.81 -22.20 -9.08
N ALA A 140 18.61 -23.38 -8.50
CA ALA A 140 18.54 -23.58 -7.06
C ALA A 140 19.84 -23.13 -6.36
N ALA A 141 20.98 -23.45 -6.97
CA ALA A 141 22.28 -23.03 -6.45
C ALA A 141 22.47 -21.52 -6.46
N LEU A 142 22.13 -20.86 -7.58
CA LEU A 142 22.19 -19.40 -7.68
C LEU A 142 21.23 -18.74 -6.69
N ARG A 143 20.04 -19.31 -6.44
CA ARG A 143 19.11 -18.79 -5.42
C ARG A 143 19.74 -18.77 -4.03
N SER A 144 20.41 -19.85 -3.64
CA SER A 144 21.12 -19.90 -2.36
C SER A 144 22.25 -18.86 -2.30
N GLU A 145 23.07 -18.80 -3.35
CA GLU A 145 24.21 -17.89 -3.41
C GLU A 145 23.79 -16.41 -3.30
N VAL A 146 22.83 -15.97 -4.12
CA VAL A 146 22.45 -14.55 -4.15
C VAL A 146 21.66 -14.18 -2.89
N ALA A 147 20.93 -15.11 -2.27
CA ALA A 147 20.32 -14.88 -0.96
C ALA A 147 21.36 -14.60 0.12
N VAL A 148 22.48 -15.33 0.13
CA VAL A 148 23.63 -15.07 1.02
C VAL A 148 24.27 -13.71 0.71
N ALA A 149 24.45 -13.37 -0.56
CA ALA A 149 25.10 -12.14 -1.00
C ALA A 149 24.40 -10.86 -0.47
N VAL A 150 23.07 -10.90 -0.31
CA VAL A 150 22.27 -9.74 0.14
C VAL A 150 21.92 -9.76 1.63
N GLN A 151 22.38 -10.75 2.40
CA GLN A 151 22.17 -10.78 3.85
C GLN A 151 22.72 -9.53 4.51
N ALA A 152 22.03 -9.00 5.53
CA ALA A 152 22.37 -7.75 6.22
C ALA A 152 23.65 -7.79 7.07
N ALA A 153 24.06 -8.98 7.51
CA ALA A 153 25.32 -9.21 8.23
C ALA A 153 26.23 -10.16 7.44
N ARG A 154 27.53 -10.14 7.74
CA ARG A 154 28.50 -11.10 7.20
C ARG A 154 28.28 -12.47 7.88
N PRO A 155 28.06 -13.57 7.14
CA PRO A 155 27.77 -14.89 7.71
C PRO A 155 28.91 -15.46 8.56
N ALA A 156 28.53 -16.27 9.56
CA ALA A 156 29.47 -17.02 10.38
C ALA A 156 29.98 -18.30 9.68
N ASP A 157 29.14 -18.96 8.89
CA ASP A 157 29.55 -20.13 8.11
C ASP A 157 30.62 -19.76 7.07
N ALA A 158 31.63 -20.62 6.91
CA ALA A 158 32.79 -20.31 6.07
C ALA A 158 32.45 -20.24 4.58
N ALA A 159 31.55 -21.11 4.09
CA ALA A 159 31.15 -21.13 2.69
C ALA A 159 30.23 -19.95 2.36
N GLU A 160 29.25 -19.66 3.22
CA GLU A 160 28.40 -18.47 3.07
C GLU A 160 29.23 -17.18 3.18
N ARG A 161 30.20 -17.13 4.09
CA ARG A 161 31.10 -15.98 4.24
C ARG A 161 31.93 -15.75 2.98
N ALA A 162 32.43 -16.80 2.35
CA ALA A 162 33.18 -16.67 1.09
C ALA A 162 32.29 -16.13 -0.06
N ILE A 163 31.02 -16.54 -0.13
CA ILE A 163 30.05 -15.99 -1.07
C ILE A 163 29.85 -14.50 -0.79
N TRP A 164 29.55 -14.14 0.46
CA TRP A 164 29.33 -12.76 0.87
C TRP A 164 30.54 -11.87 0.57
N ASP A 165 31.75 -12.33 0.91
CA ASP A 165 33.01 -11.59 0.71
C ASP A 165 33.27 -11.32 -0.78
N ARG A 166 32.89 -12.24 -1.67
CA ARG A 166 33.02 -12.04 -3.13
C ARG A 166 32.14 -10.90 -3.65
N TYR A 167 30.87 -10.83 -3.23
CA TYR A 167 30.00 -9.72 -3.64
C TYR A 167 30.43 -8.40 -2.99
N ASN A 168 30.89 -8.46 -1.74
CA ASN A 168 31.49 -7.31 -1.08
C ASN A 168 32.75 -6.79 -1.81
N ASP A 169 33.61 -7.68 -2.30
CA ASP A 169 34.74 -7.33 -3.15
C ASP A 169 34.28 -6.63 -4.44
N LEU A 170 33.18 -7.06 -5.09
CA LEU A 170 32.62 -6.33 -6.24
C LEU A 170 32.20 -4.90 -5.89
N PHE A 171 31.60 -4.67 -4.72
CA PHE A 171 31.28 -3.31 -4.26
C PHE A 171 32.55 -2.47 -4.07
N VAL A 172 33.61 -3.06 -3.52
CA VAL A 172 34.92 -2.40 -3.40
C VAL A 172 35.54 -2.09 -4.77
N GLN A 173 35.47 -3.01 -5.73
CA GLN A 173 35.96 -2.76 -7.09
C GLN A 173 35.13 -1.66 -7.79
N GLY A 174 33.81 -1.64 -7.58
CA GLY A 174 32.92 -0.60 -8.11
C GLY A 174 33.33 0.81 -7.68
N ARG A 175 33.74 1.00 -6.41
CA ARG A 175 34.28 2.28 -5.93
C ARG A 175 35.58 2.67 -6.62
N GLY A 176 36.48 1.71 -6.81
CA GLY A 176 37.71 1.92 -7.58
C GLY A 176 37.40 2.37 -9.01
N LEU A 177 36.42 1.73 -9.64
CA LEU A 177 35.94 2.09 -10.97
C LEU A 177 35.34 3.50 -11.01
N ALA A 178 34.57 3.90 -10.00
CA ALA A 178 33.97 5.24 -9.94
C ALA A 178 35.01 6.36 -10.07
N ALA A 179 36.14 6.21 -9.37
CA ALA A 179 37.25 7.17 -9.44
C ALA A 179 37.89 7.21 -10.84
N ALA A 180 38.10 6.04 -11.46
CA ALA A 180 38.66 5.95 -12.81
C ALA A 180 37.71 6.48 -13.89
N LEU A 181 36.40 6.23 -13.75
CA LEU A 181 35.37 6.69 -14.68
C LEU A 181 35.11 8.20 -14.59
N GLY A 182 35.32 8.83 -13.43
CA GLY A 182 35.12 10.27 -13.25
C GLY A 182 35.96 11.14 -14.21
N ALA A 183 37.10 10.61 -14.67
CA ALA A 183 38.00 11.28 -15.61
C ALA A 183 37.73 10.94 -17.09
N LEU A 184 36.83 10.00 -17.39
CA LEU A 184 36.59 9.50 -18.74
C LEU A 184 35.26 10.00 -19.31
N ALA A 185 35.23 10.18 -20.63
CA ALA A 185 33.97 10.35 -21.36
C ALA A 185 33.34 8.97 -21.59
N LEU A 186 32.06 8.83 -21.23
CA LEU A 186 31.34 7.58 -21.44
C LEU A 186 30.86 7.51 -22.90
N PRO A 187 31.07 6.39 -23.61
CA PRO A 187 30.64 6.26 -24.99
C PRO A 187 29.10 6.21 -25.07
N ALA A 188 28.55 6.70 -26.18
CA ALA A 188 27.15 6.48 -26.52
C ALA A 188 26.97 5.06 -27.08
N ALA A 189 25.96 4.35 -26.60
CA ALA A 189 25.50 3.10 -27.20
C ALA A 189 24.43 3.39 -28.26
N SER A 190 24.54 2.73 -29.42
CA SER A 190 23.44 2.70 -30.39
C SER A 190 22.38 1.72 -29.90
N ILE A 191 21.19 2.21 -29.57
CA ILE A 191 20.09 1.37 -29.10
C ILE A 191 19.08 1.16 -30.23
N PRO A 192 19.01 -0.04 -30.82
CA PRO A 192 17.97 -0.35 -31.79
C PRO A 192 16.60 -0.27 -31.11
N GLN A 193 15.73 0.59 -31.65
CA GLN A 193 14.37 0.77 -31.15
C GLN A 193 13.42 -0.26 -31.73
N ILE A 194 12.40 -0.60 -30.96
CA ILE A 194 11.23 -1.34 -31.44
C ILE A 194 10.46 -0.44 -32.42
N GLY A 195 10.74 -0.62 -33.71
CA GLY A 195 10.32 0.29 -34.78
C GLY A 195 11.40 0.53 -35.83
N GLY A 196 12.63 0.07 -35.60
CA GLY A 196 13.71 -0.02 -36.60
C GLY A 196 14.67 1.17 -36.66
N ALA A 197 14.45 2.23 -35.88
CA ALA A 197 15.41 3.33 -35.76
C ALA A 197 16.41 3.06 -34.63
N ASP A 198 17.68 3.38 -34.84
CA ASP A 198 18.67 3.38 -33.77
C ASP A 198 18.64 4.72 -33.02
N THR A 199 18.67 4.67 -31.69
CA THR A 199 18.75 5.87 -30.85
C THR A 199 20.04 5.86 -30.05
N PRO A 200 20.94 6.87 -30.22
CA PRO A 200 22.12 6.97 -29.40
C PRO A 200 21.75 7.30 -27.96
N ARG A 201 22.33 6.59 -27.00
CA ARG A 201 22.11 6.85 -25.58
C ARG A 201 23.41 6.74 -24.80
N THR A 202 23.63 7.68 -23.90
CA THR A 202 24.80 7.72 -23.04
C THR A 202 24.36 7.57 -21.58
N LEU A 203 25.11 6.79 -20.81
CA LEU A 203 24.92 6.72 -19.36
C LEU A 203 25.25 8.08 -18.71
N ALA A 204 24.43 8.51 -17.76
CA ALA A 204 24.69 9.74 -17.01
C ALA A 204 25.91 9.54 -16.10
N ARG A 205 27.08 10.04 -16.50
CA ARG A 205 28.35 9.81 -15.81
C ARG A 205 28.28 10.12 -14.32
N ASP A 206 27.75 11.28 -13.97
CA ASP A 206 27.76 11.74 -12.58
C ASP A 206 26.84 10.88 -11.69
N GLU A 207 25.72 10.39 -12.24
CA GLU A 207 24.81 9.45 -11.57
C GLU A 207 25.46 8.06 -11.40
N VAL A 208 26.15 7.58 -12.44
CA VAL A 208 26.92 6.33 -12.39
C VAL A 208 28.04 6.39 -11.33
N VAL A 209 28.82 7.47 -11.34
CA VAL A 209 29.92 7.67 -10.38
C VAL A 209 29.35 7.77 -8.96
N ALA A 210 28.28 8.54 -8.75
CA ALA A 210 27.64 8.66 -7.44
C ALA A 210 27.08 7.32 -6.94
N ALA A 211 26.42 6.55 -7.80
CA ALA A 211 25.89 5.23 -7.46
C ALA A 211 27.01 4.28 -7.01
N LEU A 212 28.09 4.19 -7.80
CA LEU A 212 29.25 3.35 -7.48
C LEU A 212 29.97 3.81 -6.19
N GLN A 213 30.03 5.12 -5.92
CA GLN A 213 30.65 5.66 -4.70
C GLN A 213 29.82 5.44 -3.44
N SER A 214 28.49 5.40 -3.54
CA SER A 214 27.57 5.41 -2.41
C SER A 214 27.63 4.17 -1.49
N ASN A 215 28.43 3.15 -1.81
CA ASN A 215 28.29 1.80 -1.26
C ASN A 215 29.28 1.40 -0.13
N ASP A 216 29.85 2.37 0.60
CA ASP A 216 30.75 2.06 1.72
C ASP A 216 30.01 1.59 2.98
N ASP A 217 28.71 1.83 3.03
CA ASP A 217 27.82 1.40 4.09
C ASP A 217 26.54 0.88 3.44
N ARG A 218 25.93 -0.15 4.02
CA ARG A 218 24.59 -0.60 3.64
C ARG A 218 23.50 0.44 3.96
N SER A 219 23.90 1.61 4.45
CA SER A 219 23.15 2.87 4.55
C SER A 219 23.45 3.88 3.41
N GLY A 220 24.16 3.47 2.37
CA GLY A 220 24.49 4.30 1.22
C GLY A 220 23.27 4.88 0.50
N THR A 221 23.41 6.03 -0.17
CA THR A 221 22.25 6.69 -0.83
C THR A 221 21.48 5.79 -1.79
N ALA A 222 22.15 4.94 -2.57
CA ALA A 222 21.48 3.98 -3.45
C ALA A 222 20.74 2.88 -2.67
N ALA A 223 21.31 2.44 -1.54
CA ALA A 223 20.71 1.45 -0.65
C ALA A 223 19.50 2.03 0.09
N GLU A 224 19.60 3.25 0.63
CA GLU A 224 18.47 3.97 1.23
C GLU A 224 17.32 4.16 0.24
N ARG A 225 17.62 4.52 -1.02
CA ARG A 225 16.58 4.62 -2.07
C ARG A 225 15.90 3.28 -2.37
N ALA A 226 16.61 2.16 -2.17
CA ALA A 226 16.09 0.82 -2.40
C ALA A 226 15.35 0.21 -1.18
N LYS A 227 15.44 0.81 0.02
CA LYS A 227 14.75 0.28 1.21
C LYS A 227 13.23 0.29 1.03
N GLY A 228 12.60 -0.80 1.43
CA GLY A 228 11.16 -1.03 1.25
C GLY A 228 10.72 -1.21 -0.21
N LYS A 229 11.62 -1.12 -1.20
CA LYS A 229 11.29 -1.23 -2.62
C LYS A 229 11.43 -2.69 -3.09
N THR A 230 10.41 -3.50 -2.86
CA THR A 230 10.31 -4.84 -3.50
C THR A 230 10.26 -4.75 -5.03
N ALA A 231 9.86 -3.59 -5.57
CA ALA A 231 9.79 -3.26 -6.98
C ALA A 231 11.14 -2.96 -7.65
N ALA A 232 12.27 -3.01 -6.92
CA ALA A 232 13.57 -2.65 -7.49
C ALA A 232 13.92 -3.43 -8.77
N PHE A 233 13.56 -4.71 -8.85
CA PHE A 233 13.72 -5.56 -10.06
C PHE A 233 12.54 -5.57 -11.00
N ASP A 234 11.44 -4.95 -10.58
CA ASP A 234 10.16 -5.16 -11.18
C ASP A 234 9.29 -3.90 -11.01
N PRO A 235 9.37 -2.94 -11.94
CA PRO A 235 8.48 -1.79 -11.95
C PRO A 235 7.01 -2.17 -12.21
N PHE A 236 6.71 -3.42 -12.57
CA PHE A 236 5.35 -3.97 -12.73
C PHE A 236 4.94 -4.88 -11.58
N GLN A 237 5.79 -4.92 -10.55
CA GLN A 237 5.52 -5.41 -9.22
C GLN A 237 4.71 -6.74 -9.19
N GLY A 238 5.37 -7.88 -9.41
CA GLY A 238 5.07 -9.09 -8.64
C GLY A 238 4.80 -10.38 -9.39
N LYS A 239 4.55 -10.38 -10.70
CA LYS A 239 4.53 -11.61 -11.52
C LYS A 239 4.86 -11.29 -12.97
N TRP A 240 6.13 -11.38 -13.31
CA TRP A 240 6.49 -11.59 -14.70
C TRP A 240 6.30 -13.07 -15.02
N ARG A 241 5.29 -13.36 -15.84
CA ARG A 241 5.19 -14.57 -16.65
C ARG A 241 5.32 -14.05 -18.08
N GLY A 242 6.35 -14.47 -18.77
CA GLY A 242 6.46 -14.12 -20.18
C GLY A 242 7.86 -14.27 -20.71
N ARG A 243 7.90 -14.72 -21.96
CA ARG A 243 9.07 -14.58 -22.81
C ARG A 243 9.20 -13.10 -23.15
N LEU A 244 10.32 -12.53 -22.77
CA LEU A 244 10.74 -11.21 -23.20
C LEU A 244 11.39 -11.39 -24.56
N ARG A 245 10.77 -10.90 -25.65
CA ARG A 245 11.39 -10.91 -26.98
C ARG A 245 11.97 -9.53 -27.26
N VAL A 246 13.24 -9.47 -27.60
CA VAL A 246 13.84 -8.28 -28.23
C VAL A 246 13.24 -8.15 -29.63
N HIS A 247 12.17 -7.35 -29.75
CA HIS A 247 11.54 -7.11 -31.04
C HIS A 247 12.23 -5.97 -31.77
N ASN A 248 13.40 -6.27 -32.33
CA ASN A 248 13.85 -5.51 -33.49
C ASN A 248 13.12 -6.11 -34.70
N GLY A 249 12.80 -5.31 -35.72
CA GLY A 249 12.41 -5.86 -37.01
C GLY A 249 13.60 -6.63 -37.56
N CYS A 250 13.73 -7.91 -37.21
CA CYS A 250 14.90 -8.74 -37.50
C CYS A 250 14.93 -8.97 -39.03
N ALA A 251 15.50 -8.00 -39.76
CA ALA A 251 16.15 -8.23 -41.04
C ALA A 251 17.18 -9.38 -40.84
N PRO A 252 17.56 -10.13 -41.88
CA PRO A 252 18.35 -11.37 -41.80
C PRO A 252 19.71 -11.30 -41.05
N SER A 253 20.13 -10.14 -40.53
CA SER A 253 21.40 -9.89 -39.86
C SER A 253 21.33 -9.63 -38.34
N ALA A 254 20.17 -9.67 -37.68
CA ALA A 254 20.05 -9.43 -36.22
C ALA A 254 19.38 -10.59 -35.46
N VAL A 255 20.00 -11.01 -34.35
CA VAL A 255 19.53 -12.09 -33.45
C VAL A 255 18.62 -11.50 -32.37
N CYS A 256 17.48 -12.17 -32.11
CA CYS A 256 16.43 -11.67 -31.23
C CYS A 256 16.46 -12.44 -29.89
N GLN A 257 16.76 -11.81 -28.75
CA GLN A 257 16.85 -12.43 -27.41
C GLN A 257 15.47 -12.76 -26.83
N ASP A 258 15.30 -14.00 -26.34
CA ASP A 258 14.18 -14.43 -25.50
C ASP A 258 14.67 -14.64 -24.04
N ASP A 259 14.11 -13.91 -23.07
CA ASP A 259 14.36 -14.14 -21.62
C ASP A 259 13.08 -14.61 -20.93
N GLU A 260 13.17 -15.66 -20.11
CA GLU A 260 12.07 -16.06 -19.21
C GLU A 260 12.40 -15.59 -17.79
N ARG A 261 11.83 -14.46 -17.36
CA ARG A 261 11.90 -14.02 -15.96
C ARG A 261 10.72 -14.60 -15.18
N ARG A 262 10.98 -15.11 -13.97
CA ARG A 262 9.96 -15.61 -13.04
C ARG A 262 9.57 -14.52 -12.04
N ALA A 263 8.47 -14.74 -11.32
CA ALA A 263 7.98 -13.83 -10.28
C ALA A 263 9.01 -13.61 -9.17
N VAL A 264 9.09 -12.36 -8.69
CA VAL A 264 9.83 -12.02 -7.49
C VAL A 264 9.13 -12.66 -6.28
N ALA A 265 9.84 -13.43 -5.48
CA ALA A 265 9.29 -14.08 -4.29
C ALA A 265 10.26 -13.96 -3.10
N PRO A 266 9.75 -13.85 -1.87
CA PRO A 266 10.61 -13.87 -0.70
C PRO A 266 11.31 -15.24 -0.59
N VAL A 267 12.52 -15.27 -0.02
CA VAL A 267 13.27 -16.52 0.19
C VAL A 267 12.50 -17.47 1.12
N ALA A 268 11.83 -16.91 2.12
CA ALA A 268 10.93 -17.58 3.06
C ALA A 268 9.85 -16.60 3.52
N GLU A 269 8.74 -17.09 4.06
CA GLU A 269 7.70 -16.24 4.64
C GLU A 269 8.27 -15.30 5.72
N GLY A 270 7.94 -14.01 5.65
CA GLY A 270 8.48 -12.97 6.53
C GLY A 270 9.94 -12.57 6.24
N SER A 271 10.61 -13.18 5.26
CA SER A 271 11.98 -12.79 4.88
C SER A 271 12.01 -11.40 4.24
N PRO A 272 12.97 -10.53 4.60
CA PRO A 272 13.20 -9.28 3.89
C PRO A 272 13.96 -9.48 2.57
N ILE A 273 14.34 -10.71 2.23
CA ILE A 273 15.10 -11.03 1.02
C ILE A 273 14.16 -11.57 -0.05
N TYR A 274 14.16 -10.92 -1.21
CA TYR A 274 13.35 -11.27 -2.37
C TYR A 274 14.25 -11.69 -3.52
N LEU A 275 13.87 -12.75 -4.23
CA LEU A 275 14.59 -13.33 -5.37
C LEU A 275 13.76 -13.27 -6.65
N GLN A 276 14.40 -12.96 -7.77
CA GLN A 276 13.85 -13.08 -9.12
C GLN A 276 14.69 -14.09 -9.92
N PRO A 277 14.20 -15.32 -10.10
CA PRO A 277 14.83 -16.27 -11.01
C PRO A 277 14.59 -15.86 -12.47
N ALA A 278 15.55 -16.11 -13.35
CA ALA A 278 15.38 -15.98 -14.78
C ALA A 278 16.14 -17.10 -15.52
N LEU A 279 15.71 -17.40 -16.74
CA LEU A 279 16.40 -18.27 -17.68
C LEU A 279 16.67 -17.45 -18.94
N LEU A 280 17.95 -17.29 -19.29
CA LEU A 280 18.33 -16.67 -20.56
C LEU A 280 18.27 -17.73 -21.66
N GLU A 281 17.40 -17.56 -22.65
CA GLU A 281 17.32 -18.51 -23.78
C GLU A 281 18.38 -18.18 -24.86
N ALA A 282 18.40 -18.96 -25.95
CA ALA A 282 19.54 -19.12 -26.87
C ALA A 282 20.07 -17.86 -27.59
N ASP A 283 19.37 -16.74 -27.48
CA ASP A 283 19.60 -15.57 -28.31
C ASP A 283 20.00 -14.31 -27.51
N SER A 284 20.52 -14.51 -26.29
CA SER A 284 20.48 -13.53 -25.20
C SER A 284 21.55 -12.42 -25.10
N ARG A 285 22.01 -11.80 -26.21
CA ARG A 285 22.80 -10.54 -26.09
C ARG A 285 22.56 -9.51 -27.19
N ALA A 286 22.70 -8.24 -26.80
CA ALA A 286 22.87 -7.08 -27.68
C ALA A 286 24.05 -7.29 -28.66
N TYR A 287 23.77 -7.11 -29.94
CA TYR A 287 24.76 -7.19 -31.00
C TYR A 287 25.83 -6.11 -30.83
N VAL A 288 27.09 -6.50 -30.70
CA VAL A 288 28.22 -5.61 -30.98
C VAL A 288 28.46 -5.74 -32.48
N GLN A 289 28.30 -4.65 -33.23
CA GLN A 289 28.67 -4.61 -34.64
C GLN A 289 30.13 -5.04 -34.75
N PRO A 290 30.46 -6.18 -35.38
CA PRO A 290 31.83 -6.61 -35.46
C PRO A 290 32.60 -5.57 -36.27
N PRO A 291 33.78 -5.13 -35.80
CA PRO A 291 34.66 -4.37 -36.67
C PRO A 291 34.96 -5.21 -37.93
N VAL A 292 35.25 -4.55 -39.04
CA VAL A 292 35.46 -5.14 -40.39
C VAL A 292 36.61 -6.18 -40.42
N ASP A 293 37.36 -6.31 -39.32
CA ASP A 293 38.48 -7.21 -39.11
C ASP A 293 38.14 -8.31 -38.10
N CYS A 294 38.70 -9.51 -38.32
CA CYS A 294 38.47 -10.80 -37.66
C CYS A 294 38.72 -10.79 -36.12
N GLN A 295 38.12 -9.89 -35.36
CA GLN A 295 38.19 -9.87 -33.91
C GLN A 295 37.17 -10.87 -33.37
N ALA A 296 37.65 -11.76 -32.49
CA ALA A 296 36.83 -12.79 -31.86
C ALA A 296 35.58 -12.14 -31.22
N LEU A 297 34.39 -12.63 -31.59
CA LEU A 297 33.18 -12.32 -30.83
C LEU A 297 33.45 -12.69 -29.35
N PRO A 298 33.15 -11.80 -28.39
CA PRO A 298 33.36 -12.08 -26.97
C PRO A 298 32.71 -13.43 -26.62
N THR A 299 33.49 -14.29 -25.99
CA THR A 299 33.21 -15.70 -25.72
C THR A 299 31.94 -15.96 -24.90
N GLY A 300 31.21 -17.03 -25.24
CA GLY A 300 30.16 -17.68 -24.46
C GLY A 300 28.75 -17.16 -24.76
N ARG A 301 27.95 -17.93 -25.52
CA ARG A 301 26.50 -17.70 -25.60
C ARG A 301 25.86 -18.28 -24.36
N ASP A 302 25.05 -17.47 -23.70
CA ASP A 302 24.40 -17.81 -22.43
C ASP A 302 23.07 -18.52 -22.67
N VAL A 303 23.10 -19.54 -23.53
CA VAL A 303 21.92 -20.36 -23.84
C VAL A 303 21.59 -21.21 -22.62
N ASP A 304 20.32 -21.22 -22.21
CA ASP A 304 19.81 -21.94 -21.05
C ASP A 304 20.57 -21.61 -19.76
N THR A 305 21.07 -20.38 -19.66
CA THR A 305 21.87 -19.93 -18.53
C THR A 305 20.93 -19.43 -17.43
N PRO A 306 20.89 -20.08 -16.26
CA PRO A 306 20.09 -19.61 -15.14
C PRO A 306 20.66 -18.28 -14.64
N ALA A 307 19.77 -17.35 -14.32
CA ALA A 307 20.09 -16.11 -13.64
C ALA A 307 19.23 -15.99 -12.38
N VAL A 308 19.75 -15.31 -11.37
CA VAL A 308 18.98 -14.94 -10.18
C VAL A 308 19.36 -13.54 -9.76
N PHE A 309 18.38 -12.69 -9.49
CA PHE A 309 18.56 -11.37 -8.90
C PHE A 309 17.96 -11.37 -7.48
N ALA A 310 18.56 -10.66 -6.53
CA ALA A 310 18.07 -10.58 -5.16
C ALA A 310 18.19 -9.18 -4.56
N ILE A 311 17.20 -8.80 -3.76
CA ILE A 311 17.17 -7.56 -3.00
C ILE A 311 16.82 -7.89 -1.57
N ASN A 312 17.57 -7.30 -0.65
CA ASN A 312 17.16 -7.25 0.74
C ASN A 312 16.46 -5.91 0.98
N ILE A 313 15.14 -5.90 1.12
CA ILE A 313 14.38 -4.65 1.23
C ILE A 313 14.59 -3.91 2.55
N ALA A 314 15.13 -4.59 3.58
CA ALA A 314 15.47 -3.93 4.84
C ALA A 314 16.75 -3.09 4.70
N THR A 315 17.70 -3.54 3.86
CA THR A 315 18.98 -2.87 3.67
C THR A 315 19.12 -2.16 2.33
N GLY A 316 18.27 -2.46 1.35
CA GLY A 316 18.39 -1.97 -0.03
C GLY A 316 19.53 -2.61 -0.84
N VAL A 317 20.20 -3.65 -0.34
CA VAL A 317 21.30 -4.31 -1.05
C VAL A 317 20.77 -5.13 -2.22
N ILE A 318 21.32 -4.91 -3.40
CA ILE A 318 20.94 -5.57 -4.67
C ILE A 318 22.12 -6.38 -5.20
N ALA A 319 21.89 -7.67 -5.47
CA ALA A 319 22.85 -8.56 -6.10
C ALA A 319 22.20 -9.38 -7.21
N GLY A 320 23.02 -9.95 -8.09
CA GLY A 320 22.57 -10.93 -9.06
C GLY A 320 23.68 -11.87 -9.46
N ALA A 321 23.30 -12.97 -10.09
CA ALA A 321 24.20 -13.98 -10.59
C ALA A 321 23.71 -14.51 -11.92
N LEU A 322 24.67 -14.81 -12.81
CA LEU A 322 24.38 -15.43 -14.09
C LEU A 322 25.30 -16.63 -14.35
N GLY A 323 24.68 -17.79 -14.58
CA GLY A 323 25.31 -19.09 -14.80
C GLY A 323 25.93 -19.70 -13.54
N ALA A 324 25.87 -21.04 -13.41
CA ALA A 324 26.45 -21.76 -12.28
C ALA A 324 27.68 -22.58 -12.71
N ASN A 325 28.79 -22.49 -11.95
CA ASN A 325 29.96 -23.36 -12.13
C ASN A 325 29.77 -24.68 -11.37
N ALA A 326 29.87 -25.84 -12.06
CA ALA A 326 29.75 -27.15 -11.40
C ALA A 326 31.02 -27.59 -10.65
N GLN A 327 32.20 -27.04 -10.98
CA GLN A 327 33.50 -27.54 -10.50
C GLN A 327 34.12 -26.77 -9.33
N ALA A 328 33.38 -25.88 -8.66
CA ALA A 328 33.96 -25.13 -7.55
C ALA A 328 34.10 -26.03 -6.30
N VAL A 329 35.34 -26.33 -5.93
CA VAL A 329 35.77 -27.13 -4.76
C VAL A 329 35.27 -26.53 -3.42
N GLU A 330 34.72 -25.32 -3.44
CA GLU A 330 34.26 -24.55 -2.26
C GLU A 330 32.75 -24.23 -2.29
N GLY A 331 31.96 -25.02 -3.04
CA GLY A 331 30.54 -24.73 -3.25
C GLY A 331 30.30 -23.90 -4.51
N ILE A 332 29.08 -24.00 -5.03
CA ILE A 332 28.70 -23.50 -6.36
C ILE A 332 28.98 -22.00 -6.45
N ARG A 333 29.69 -21.59 -7.52
CA ARG A 333 30.04 -20.19 -7.80
C ARG A 333 29.29 -19.71 -9.04
N ALA A 334 28.57 -18.59 -8.93
CA ALA A 334 28.12 -17.85 -10.09
C ALA A 334 29.28 -17.62 -11.07
N ARG A 335 29.05 -17.89 -12.35
CA ARG A 335 29.99 -17.61 -13.44
C ARG A 335 30.23 -16.10 -13.54
N ARG A 336 29.15 -15.34 -13.43
CA ARG A 336 29.16 -13.88 -13.53
C ARG A 336 28.35 -13.26 -12.39
N PRO A 337 28.98 -13.02 -11.23
CA PRO A 337 28.35 -12.29 -10.15
C PRO A 337 28.21 -10.81 -10.52
N GLN A 338 27.14 -10.19 -10.05
CA GLN A 338 26.87 -8.78 -10.28
C GLN A 338 26.23 -8.12 -9.06
N ILE A 339 26.40 -6.82 -8.95
CA ILE A 339 25.80 -5.97 -7.93
C ILE A 339 24.97 -4.88 -8.61
N GLY A 340 23.85 -4.54 -7.99
CA GLY A 340 22.93 -3.53 -8.52
C GLY A 340 22.89 -2.28 -7.64
N PHE A 341 22.51 -1.17 -8.27
CA PHE A 341 22.32 0.12 -7.62
C PHE A 341 20.99 0.69 -8.09
N TYR A 342 20.09 0.96 -7.15
CA TYR A 342 18.81 1.58 -7.45
C TYR A 342 19.01 3.07 -7.68
N LEU A 343 18.76 3.52 -8.92
CA LEU A 343 18.89 4.92 -9.29
C LEU A 343 17.57 5.66 -9.02
N ALA A 344 16.50 5.12 -9.59
CA ALA A 344 15.12 5.59 -9.49
C ALA A 344 14.15 4.44 -9.83
N GLU A 345 12.85 4.68 -9.75
CA GLU A 345 11.85 3.69 -10.15
C GLU A 345 12.01 3.29 -11.63
N GLY A 346 12.08 1.98 -11.87
CA GLY A 346 12.37 1.43 -13.20
C GLY A 346 13.80 1.62 -13.69
N ARG A 347 14.74 2.11 -12.87
CA ARG A 347 16.14 2.35 -13.25
C ARG A 347 17.11 1.66 -12.30
N LEU A 348 17.78 0.62 -12.81
CA LEU A 348 18.85 -0.08 -12.11
C LEU A 348 20.16 0.08 -12.87
N LEU A 349 21.22 0.41 -12.14
CA LEU A 349 22.60 0.28 -12.63
C LEU A 349 23.17 -1.04 -12.14
N TRP A 350 23.82 -1.79 -13.03
CA TRP A 350 24.48 -3.05 -12.73
C TRP A 350 25.96 -2.96 -13.00
N LEU A 351 26.76 -3.45 -12.05
CA LEU A 351 28.17 -3.78 -12.25
C LEU A 351 28.31 -5.30 -12.23
N ARG A 352 28.61 -5.90 -13.39
CA ARG A 352 28.79 -7.34 -13.57
C ARG A 352 30.23 -7.68 -13.84
N GLU A 353 30.76 -8.67 -13.11
CA GLU A 353 32.07 -9.28 -13.41
C GLU A 353 31.88 -10.33 -14.50
N ASP A 354 32.40 -10.08 -15.70
CA ASP A 354 32.29 -11.00 -16.84
C ASP A 354 33.36 -12.08 -16.80
N THR A 355 34.59 -11.69 -16.46
CA THR A 355 35.75 -12.60 -16.35
C THR A 355 36.66 -12.13 -15.23
N ARG A 356 37.17 -13.05 -14.42
CA ARG A 356 38.10 -12.76 -13.32
C ARG A 356 39.43 -13.50 -13.52
N SER A 357 40.53 -12.77 -13.47
CA SER A 357 41.90 -13.32 -13.34
C SER A 357 42.59 -12.74 -12.11
N ALA A 358 43.79 -13.23 -11.79
CA ALA A 358 44.57 -12.73 -10.65
C ALA A 358 44.95 -11.24 -10.78
N ALA A 359 45.24 -10.77 -11.99
CA ALA A 359 45.73 -9.40 -12.24
C ALA A 359 44.65 -8.46 -12.79
N ALA A 360 43.77 -8.97 -13.64
CA ALA A 360 42.76 -8.18 -14.34
C ALA A 360 41.37 -8.82 -14.30
N SER A 361 40.33 -8.00 -14.32
CA SER A 361 38.94 -8.47 -14.46
C SER A 361 38.22 -7.64 -15.51
N THR A 362 37.32 -8.28 -16.25
CA THR A 362 36.47 -7.59 -17.22
C THR A 362 35.13 -7.32 -16.56
N TYR A 363 34.67 -6.08 -16.64
CA TYR A 363 33.38 -5.66 -16.09
C TYR A 363 32.46 -5.15 -17.19
N SER A 364 31.18 -5.46 -17.07
CA SER A 364 30.09 -4.79 -17.77
C SER A 364 29.42 -3.83 -16.79
N LEU A 365 29.32 -2.55 -17.17
CA LEU A 365 28.53 -1.55 -16.47
C LEU A 365 27.35 -1.16 -17.33
N PHE A 366 26.13 -1.38 -16.87
CA PHE A 366 24.93 -1.12 -17.66
C PHE A 366 23.74 -0.68 -16.83
N GLU A 367 22.94 0.20 -17.40
CA GLU A 367 21.65 0.61 -16.88
C GLU A 367 20.54 -0.21 -17.55
N GLU A 368 19.64 -0.76 -16.75
CA GLU A 368 18.34 -1.25 -17.18
C GLU A 368 17.31 -0.13 -16.91
N LEU A 369 16.76 0.45 -17.98
CA LEU A 369 15.63 1.37 -17.92
C LEU A 369 14.35 0.64 -18.34
N ALA A 370 13.39 0.51 -17.43
CA ALA A 370 12.03 0.18 -17.79
C ALA A 370 11.28 1.40 -18.30
N THR A 371 10.55 1.20 -19.39
CA THR A 371 9.63 2.14 -20.01
C THR A 371 8.34 1.40 -20.36
N VAL A 372 7.29 2.17 -20.60
CA VAL A 372 6.06 1.64 -21.17
C VAL A 372 6.09 1.99 -22.65
N GLY A 373 6.01 0.99 -23.52
CA GLY A 373 5.88 1.22 -24.95
C GLY A 373 4.60 2.00 -25.28
N ASN A 374 4.52 2.57 -26.48
CA ASN A 374 3.35 3.36 -26.90
C ASN A 374 2.01 2.58 -26.86
N ASP A 375 2.08 1.24 -26.83
CA ASP A 375 0.95 0.33 -26.73
C ASP A 375 0.69 -0.17 -25.30
N GLY A 376 1.35 0.44 -24.32
CA GLY A 376 1.26 0.08 -22.91
C GLY A 376 1.95 -1.23 -22.54
N VAL A 377 2.70 -1.84 -23.47
CA VAL A 377 3.47 -3.05 -23.19
C VAL A 377 4.80 -2.67 -22.55
N PRO A 378 5.20 -3.34 -21.45
CA PRO A 378 6.50 -3.12 -20.83
C PRO A 378 7.69 -3.27 -21.80
N LEU A 379 8.62 -2.31 -21.72
CA LEU A 379 9.80 -2.21 -22.55
C LEU A 379 11.04 -1.91 -21.69
N TYR A 380 12.03 -2.80 -21.69
CA TYR A 380 13.31 -2.58 -21.03
C TYR A 380 14.37 -2.14 -22.02
N THR A 381 14.98 -1.00 -21.78
CA THR A 381 16.15 -0.53 -22.51
C THR A 381 17.39 -0.82 -21.68
N ILE A 382 18.32 -1.61 -22.23
CA ILE A 382 19.64 -1.85 -21.64
C ILE A 382 20.63 -0.94 -22.36
N THR A 383 21.45 -0.21 -21.60
CA THR A 383 22.51 0.64 -22.16
C THR A 383 23.74 0.57 -21.27
N GLY A 384 24.91 0.38 -21.85
CA GLY A 384 26.12 0.18 -21.05
C GLY A 384 27.40 0.13 -21.86
N PHE A 385 28.47 -0.29 -21.19
CA PHE A 385 29.76 -0.54 -21.79
C PHE A 385 30.54 -1.62 -21.03
N THR A 386 31.49 -2.26 -21.73
CA THR A 386 32.45 -3.18 -21.12
C THR A 386 33.84 -2.54 -20.98
N LEU A 387 34.59 -2.98 -19.97
CA LEU A 387 35.97 -2.54 -19.71
C LEU A 387 36.81 -3.63 -19.05
N THR A 388 38.13 -3.50 -19.13
CA THR A 388 39.10 -4.27 -18.35
C THR A 388 39.68 -3.42 -17.24
N TRP A 389 39.64 -3.95 -16.03
CA TRP A 389 40.12 -3.33 -14.79
C TRP A 389 41.33 -4.07 -14.25
N ASP A 390 42.46 -3.38 -14.13
CA ASP A 390 43.61 -3.88 -13.39
C ASP A 390 43.35 -3.69 -11.89
N ARG A 391 43.19 -4.81 -11.18
CA ARG A 391 42.82 -4.82 -9.77
C ARG A 391 43.95 -4.39 -8.85
N THR A 392 45.19 -4.60 -9.29
CA THR A 392 46.40 -4.24 -8.54
C THR A 392 46.68 -2.76 -8.68
N GLN A 393 46.62 -2.25 -9.91
CA GLN A 393 46.92 -0.86 -10.23
C GLN A 393 45.72 0.07 -10.09
N ARG A 394 44.52 -0.48 -9.91
CA ARG A 394 43.24 0.25 -9.83
C ARG A 394 43.06 1.22 -11.00
N ARG A 395 43.24 0.72 -12.22
CA ARG A 395 43.04 1.50 -13.45
C ARG A 395 42.32 0.71 -14.53
N ILE A 396 41.61 1.42 -15.39
CA ILE A 396 41.01 0.86 -16.60
C ILE A 396 42.12 0.71 -17.64
N THR A 397 42.26 -0.48 -18.22
CA THR A 397 43.34 -0.83 -19.16
C THR A 397 42.84 -1.05 -20.60
N SER A 398 41.53 -1.07 -20.82
CA SER A 398 40.92 -1.18 -22.14
C SER A 398 40.13 0.07 -22.51
N PRO A 399 39.89 0.34 -23.80
CA PRO A 399 38.82 1.23 -24.23
C PRO A 399 37.46 0.78 -23.68
N LEU A 400 36.55 1.74 -23.48
CA LEU A 400 35.15 1.47 -23.12
C LEU A 400 34.40 1.03 -24.38
N THR A 401 33.84 -0.18 -24.39
CA THR A 401 33.11 -0.70 -25.56
C THR A 401 31.61 -0.61 -25.30
N PRO A 402 30.87 0.31 -25.96
CA PRO A 402 29.44 0.49 -25.69
C PRO A 402 28.59 -0.68 -26.19
N PHE A 403 27.48 -0.94 -25.52
CA PHE A 403 26.44 -1.86 -25.96
C PHE A 403 25.06 -1.36 -25.52
N GLY A 404 24.03 -1.72 -26.27
CA GLY A 404 22.66 -1.39 -25.90
C GLY A 404 21.63 -2.22 -26.65
N GLY A 405 20.40 -2.26 -26.13
CA GLY A 405 19.30 -3.01 -26.72
C GLY A 405 17.97 -2.73 -26.02
N GLN A 406 16.88 -3.17 -26.64
CA GLN A 406 15.53 -3.08 -26.09
C GLN A 406 14.88 -4.45 -26.00
N VAL A 407 14.22 -4.73 -24.88
CA VAL A 407 13.56 -6.00 -24.59
C VAL A 407 12.09 -5.73 -24.31
N ARG A 408 11.18 -6.42 -24.99
CA ARG A 408 9.74 -6.20 -24.84
C ARG A 408 9.03 -7.46 -24.39
N GLN A 409 8.02 -7.32 -23.53
CA GLN A 409 7.20 -8.45 -23.14
C GLN A 409 6.41 -9.00 -24.33
N VAL A 410 6.46 -10.32 -24.56
CA VAL A 410 5.50 -11.00 -25.44
C VAL A 410 4.27 -11.35 -24.60
N LEU A 411 3.16 -10.65 -24.87
CA LEU A 411 1.87 -10.95 -24.27
C LEU A 411 1.16 -12.04 -25.07
N THR A 412 0.50 -12.97 -24.39
CA THR A 412 -0.51 -13.83 -25.01
C THR A 412 -1.68 -12.99 -25.52
N PRO A 413 -2.51 -13.48 -26.46
CA PRO A 413 -3.69 -12.75 -26.92
C PRO A 413 -4.64 -12.35 -25.79
N GLU A 414 -4.79 -13.20 -24.78
CA GLU A 414 -5.61 -12.95 -23.58
C GLU A 414 -5.00 -11.85 -22.71
N GLU A 415 -3.71 -11.91 -22.41
CA GLU A 415 -3.01 -10.86 -21.64
C GLU A 415 -3.02 -9.52 -22.38
N ALA A 416 -2.89 -9.54 -23.70
CA ALA A 416 -2.98 -8.34 -24.53
C ALA A 416 -4.40 -7.76 -24.52
N ALA A 417 -5.43 -8.60 -24.49
CA ALA A 417 -6.81 -8.14 -24.33
C ALA A 417 -7.02 -7.51 -22.95
N LEU A 418 -6.56 -8.18 -21.89
CA LEU A 418 -6.63 -7.68 -20.51
C LEU A 418 -5.91 -6.33 -20.37
N ALA A 419 -4.70 -6.20 -20.93
CA ALA A 419 -3.96 -4.94 -20.92
C ALA A 419 -4.70 -3.81 -21.64
N ARG A 420 -5.36 -4.09 -22.79
CA ARG A 420 -6.19 -3.11 -23.50
C ARG A 420 -7.41 -2.70 -22.67
N ASP A 421 -8.12 -3.65 -22.05
CA ASP A 421 -9.26 -3.32 -21.20
C ASP A 421 -8.86 -2.41 -20.04
N PHE A 422 -7.71 -2.68 -19.40
CA PHE A 422 -7.19 -1.83 -18.34
C PHE A 422 -6.87 -0.40 -18.83
N GLN A 423 -6.25 -0.27 -20.01
CA GLN A 423 -5.97 1.02 -20.64
C GLN A 423 -7.25 1.80 -20.92
N ASP A 424 -8.29 1.11 -21.38
CA ASP A 424 -9.63 1.63 -21.62
C ASP A 424 -10.43 1.88 -20.33
N ARG A 425 -9.78 1.80 -19.16
CA ARG A 425 -10.37 1.97 -17.82
C ARG A 425 -11.48 0.96 -17.49
N ARG A 426 -11.46 -0.21 -18.11
CA ARG A 426 -12.41 -1.30 -17.86
C ARG A 426 -11.78 -2.36 -16.98
N LEU A 427 -12.14 -2.35 -15.70
CA LEU A 427 -11.69 -3.38 -14.78
C LEU A 427 -12.48 -4.67 -14.99
N ARG A 428 -11.81 -5.81 -14.81
CA ARG A 428 -12.38 -7.17 -14.92
C ARG A 428 -11.87 -7.99 -13.73
N PRO A 429 -12.59 -9.03 -13.29
CA PRO A 429 -12.14 -9.89 -12.19
C PRO A 429 -10.72 -10.47 -12.39
N ALA A 430 -10.34 -10.79 -13.63
CA ALA A 430 -8.99 -11.26 -13.96
C ALA A 430 -7.88 -10.26 -13.62
N HIS A 431 -8.13 -8.94 -13.71
CA HIS A 431 -7.18 -7.93 -13.28
C HIS A 431 -6.92 -8.00 -11.77
N LEU A 432 -7.96 -8.28 -10.97
CA LEU A 432 -7.83 -8.41 -9.51
C LEU A 432 -7.06 -9.66 -9.10
N GLN A 433 -6.99 -10.68 -9.95
CA GLN A 433 -6.15 -11.86 -9.69
C GLN A 433 -4.66 -11.59 -9.94
N GLU A 434 -4.33 -10.49 -10.60
CA GLU A 434 -2.99 -10.11 -10.98
C GLU A 434 -2.50 -8.91 -10.15
N MET A 435 -1.46 -9.16 -9.34
CA MET A 435 -0.90 -8.12 -8.45
C MET A 435 -0.48 -6.85 -9.16
N ARG A 436 0.00 -6.92 -10.42
CA ARG A 436 0.39 -5.73 -11.18
C ARG A 436 -0.74 -4.71 -11.34
N TYR A 437 -1.97 -5.17 -11.62
CA TYR A 437 -3.10 -4.26 -11.83
C TYR A 437 -3.61 -3.71 -10.50
N ARG A 438 -3.65 -4.52 -9.44
CA ARG A 438 -3.99 -4.03 -8.09
C ARG A 438 -3.01 -2.95 -7.62
N ARG A 439 -1.73 -3.13 -7.91
CA ARG A 439 -0.67 -2.16 -7.59
C ARG A 439 -0.83 -0.87 -8.37
N LEU A 440 -1.07 -0.99 -9.68
CA LEU A 440 -1.39 0.17 -10.52
C LEU A 440 -2.62 0.91 -9.99
N LEU A 441 -3.70 0.19 -9.66
CA LEU A 441 -4.93 0.72 -9.09
C LEU A 441 -4.68 1.47 -7.77
N GLU A 442 -3.93 0.89 -6.84
CA GLU A 442 -3.58 1.54 -5.56
C GLU A 442 -2.62 2.73 -5.71
N SER A 443 -1.93 2.86 -6.84
CA SER A 443 -1.06 4.01 -7.17
C SER A 443 -1.75 5.13 -7.93
N LEU A 444 -3.02 4.95 -8.30
CA LEU A 444 -3.78 5.95 -9.05
C LEU A 444 -4.05 7.18 -8.19
N ASP A 445 -4.11 8.33 -8.85
CA ASP A 445 -4.77 9.48 -8.28
C ASP A 445 -6.28 9.24 -8.16
N PRO A 446 -6.99 9.95 -7.26
CA PRO A 446 -8.42 9.75 -7.05
C PRO A 446 -9.28 9.93 -8.31
N ALA A 447 -8.93 10.87 -9.20
CA ALA A 447 -9.71 11.12 -10.41
C ALA A 447 -9.59 9.95 -11.40
N THR A 448 -8.40 9.37 -11.55
CA THR A 448 -8.20 8.19 -12.39
C THR A 448 -8.88 6.95 -11.78
N ALA A 449 -8.84 6.76 -10.47
CA ALA A 449 -9.56 5.68 -9.81
C ALA A 449 -11.09 5.81 -9.98
N GLN A 450 -11.62 7.03 -9.96
CA GLN A 450 -13.04 7.30 -10.22
C GLN A 450 -13.44 6.89 -11.63
N GLN A 451 -12.59 7.11 -12.64
CA GLN A 451 -12.86 6.64 -14.00
C GLN A 451 -12.98 5.11 -14.10
N PHE A 452 -12.23 4.35 -13.30
CA PHE A 452 -12.41 2.90 -13.22
C PHE A 452 -13.73 2.54 -12.54
N PHE A 453 -14.11 3.27 -11.49
CA PHE A 453 -15.39 3.08 -10.79
C PHE A 453 -16.60 3.37 -11.69
N ASP A 454 -16.55 4.45 -12.46
CA ASP A 454 -17.64 4.86 -13.36
C ASP A 454 -17.87 3.82 -14.48
N ASN A 455 -16.81 3.11 -14.88
CA ASN A 455 -16.85 2.03 -15.87
C ASN A 455 -17.01 0.63 -15.24
N ALA A 456 -17.20 0.53 -13.93
CA ALA A 456 -17.23 -0.73 -13.21
C ALA A 456 -18.52 -1.52 -13.45
N ASP A 457 -18.35 -2.83 -13.64
CA ASP A 457 -19.43 -3.79 -13.48
C ASP A 457 -19.72 -4.07 -12.00
N ASP A 458 -20.85 -4.71 -11.71
CA ASP A 458 -21.24 -5.03 -10.33
C ASP A 458 -20.22 -5.95 -9.62
N ALA A 459 -19.50 -6.78 -10.38
CA ALA A 459 -18.50 -7.71 -9.85
C ALA A 459 -17.22 -7.01 -9.32
N THR A 460 -16.92 -5.81 -9.81
CA THR A 460 -15.73 -5.03 -9.42
C THR A 460 -16.03 -3.77 -8.61
N ARG A 461 -17.29 -3.32 -8.59
CA ARG A 461 -17.72 -2.08 -7.91
C ARG A 461 -17.37 -2.05 -6.43
N ASP A 462 -17.60 -3.14 -5.71
CA ASP A 462 -17.29 -3.22 -4.27
C ASP A 462 -15.79 -3.05 -3.98
N TYR A 463 -14.92 -3.71 -4.75
CA TYR A 463 -13.47 -3.50 -4.68
C TYR A 463 -13.11 -2.04 -5.00
N LEU A 464 -13.72 -1.46 -6.04
CA LEU A 464 -13.44 -0.08 -6.45
C LEU A 464 -13.94 0.96 -5.43
N THR A 465 -15.03 0.70 -4.70
CA THR A 465 -15.45 1.53 -3.56
C THR A 465 -14.37 1.57 -2.48
N ARG A 466 -13.83 0.40 -2.10
CA ARG A 466 -12.73 0.32 -1.12
C ARG A 466 -11.45 0.95 -1.65
N LEU A 467 -11.15 0.77 -2.94
CA LEU A 467 -10.00 1.40 -3.59
C LEU A 467 -10.13 2.92 -3.58
N LEU A 468 -11.28 3.48 -3.97
CA LEU A 468 -11.53 4.91 -3.96
C LEU A 468 -11.29 5.50 -2.58
N LYS A 469 -11.87 4.88 -1.55
CA LYS A 469 -11.62 5.26 -0.16
C LYS A 469 -10.11 5.27 0.14
N PHE A 470 -9.40 4.18 -0.16
CA PHE A 470 -7.96 4.08 0.07
C PHE A 470 -7.15 5.16 -0.68
N VAL A 471 -7.40 5.40 -1.96
CA VAL A 471 -6.62 6.38 -2.74
C VAL A 471 -6.91 7.82 -2.30
N HIS A 472 -8.16 8.14 -1.90
CA HIS A 472 -8.48 9.42 -1.28
C HIS A 472 -7.74 9.62 0.04
N GLU A 473 -7.68 8.58 0.87
CA GLU A 473 -6.90 8.58 2.11
C GLU A 473 -5.40 8.81 1.85
N GLN A 474 -4.81 8.08 0.89
CA GLN A 474 -3.39 8.25 0.56
C GLN A 474 -3.11 9.63 -0.04
N ALA A 475 -3.98 10.14 -0.91
CA ALA A 475 -3.86 11.47 -1.49
C ALA A 475 -3.91 12.56 -0.40
N ALA A 476 -4.83 12.42 0.56
CA ALA A 476 -4.93 13.35 1.68
C ALA A 476 -3.64 13.37 2.53
N LEU A 477 -3.14 12.19 2.92
CA LEU A 477 -1.89 12.04 3.69
C LEU A 477 -0.65 12.57 2.96
N ALA A 478 -0.59 12.41 1.64
CA ALA A 478 0.49 12.89 0.79
C ALA A 478 0.46 14.41 0.61
N ALA A 479 -0.75 15.00 0.47
CA ALA A 479 -0.93 16.44 0.35
C ALA A 479 -0.73 17.19 1.68
N ALA A 480 -1.01 16.54 2.81
CA ALA A 480 -0.89 17.15 4.13
C ALA A 480 0.57 17.53 4.44
N PRO A 481 0.84 18.79 4.83
CA PRO A 481 2.20 19.31 5.00
C PRO A 481 2.93 18.58 6.15
N GLN A 482 4.21 18.29 5.93
CA GLN A 482 5.09 17.64 6.90
C GLN A 482 5.93 18.67 7.67
N GLY A 483 6.25 18.38 8.93
CA GLY A 483 7.10 19.23 9.77
C GLY A 483 6.74 19.13 11.25
N ASP A 484 7.48 19.87 12.09
CA ASP A 484 7.22 19.97 13.53
C ASP A 484 5.96 20.82 13.77
N ARG A 485 4.88 20.17 14.19
CA ARG A 485 3.59 20.81 14.41
C ARG A 485 3.39 21.21 15.87
N THR A 486 2.74 22.35 16.09
CA THR A 486 2.46 22.85 17.44
C THR A 486 1.30 22.08 18.06
N SER A 487 1.37 21.83 19.37
CA SER A 487 0.30 21.21 20.15
C SER A 487 -0.42 22.22 21.04
N ILE A 488 -1.62 21.88 21.48
CA ILE A 488 -2.44 22.69 22.39
C ILE A 488 -3.29 21.80 23.30
N THR A 489 -3.56 22.28 24.51
CA THR A 489 -4.39 21.61 25.51
C THR A 489 -5.47 22.56 26.03
N PHE A 490 -6.71 22.10 25.98
CA PHE A 490 -7.89 22.77 26.53
C PHE A 490 -8.36 22.07 27.81
N ILE A 491 -8.52 22.81 28.90
CA ILE A 491 -9.22 22.38 30.12
C ILE A 491 -10.62 22.98 30.07
N MET A 492 -11.63 22.13 29.81
CA MET A 492 -12.96 22.59 29.40
C MET A 492 -13.93 22.86 30.56
N GLY A 493 -13.51 22.64 31.80
CA GLY A 493 -14.39 22.79 32.97
C GLY A 493 -13.63 23.15 34.23
N GLU A 494 -14.40 23.30 35.30
CA GLU A 494 -13.92 23.59 36.64
C GLU A 494 -14.54 22.59 37.61
N ASP A 495 -13.76 22.16 38.60
CA ASP A 495 -14.31 21.32 39.67
C ASP A 495 -15.27 22.16 40.52
N PRO A 496 -16.41 21.60 40.98
CA PRO A 496 -17.31 22.34 41.83
C PRO A 496 -16.61 22.75 43.13
N PRO A 497 -16.95 23.90 43.75
CA PRO A 497 -16.25 24.41 44.94
C PRO A 497 -16.17 23.41 46.10
N ALA A 498 -17.21 22.57 46.22
CA ALA A 498 -17.38 21.54 47.24
C ALA A 498 -16.87 20.15 46.82
N ALA A 499 -16.15 20.01 45.69
CA ALA A 499 -15.52 18.75 45.35
C ALA A 499 -14.47 18.38 46.42
N ASP A 500 -14.63 17.19 47.01
CA ASP A 500 -13.60 16.57 47.84
C ASP A 500 -12.29 16.49 47.06
N ASP A 501 -11.16 16.52 47.76
CA ASP A 501 -9.83 16.52 47.12
C ASP A 501 -9.62 15.32 46.17
N ASP A 502 -10.31 14.20 46.42
CA ASP A 502 -10.25 12.98 45.60
C ASP A 502 -11.10 13.07 44.30
N HIS A 503 -11.93 14.11 44.14
CA HIS A 503 -12.83 14.29 42.98
C HIS A 503 -12.45 15.48 42.08
N ARG A 504 -11.26 16.07 42.26
CA ARG A 504 -10.83 17.26 41.52
C ARG A 504 -10.16 16.94 40.18
N PHE A 505 -10.98 16.48 39.24
CA PHE A 505 -10.52 16.08 37.90
C PHE A 505 -9.87 17.23 37.12
N TYR A 506 -10.52 18.39 37.03
CA TYR A 506 -10.02 19.51 36.23
C TYR A 506 -8.80 20.18 36.87
N THR A 507 -8.77 20.28 38.19
CA THR A 507 -7.62 20.78 38.94
C THR A 507 -6.42 19.84 38.76
N GLY A 508 -6.63 18.53 38.89
CA GLY A 508 -5.58 17.54 38.68
C GLY A 508 -5.05 17.53 37.24
N ALA A 509 -5.95 17.63 36.25
CA ALA A 509 -5.55 17.75 34.86
C ALA A 509 -4.76 19.04 34.59
N THR A 510 -5.18 20.16 35.17
CA THR A 510 -4.45 21.43 35.06
C THR A 510 -3.05 21.31 35.66
N ALA A 511 -2.93 20.73 36.86
CA ALA A 511 -1.62 20.47 37.47
C ALA A 511 -0.75 19.57 36.59
N HIS A 512 -1.34 18.52 36.00
CA HIS A 512 -0.66 17.61 35.10
C HIS A 512 -0.09 18.31 33.87
N PHE A 513 -0.90 19.07 33.14
CA PHE A 513 -0.45 19.74 31.92
C PHE A 513 0.40 20.99 32.17
N MET A 514 0.43 21.53 33.40
CA MET A 514 1.44 22.51 33.80
C MET A 514 2.82 21.88 33.99
N LEU A 515 2.88 20.67 34.57
CA LEU A 515 4.13 19.95 34.84
C LEU A 515 4.62 19.13 33.64
N HIS A 516 3.71 18.70 32.77
CA HIS A 516 3.97 17.93 31.57
C HIS A 516 3.32 18.63 30.36
N PRO A 517 3.91 19.76 29.89
CA PRO A 517 3.30 20.54 28.84
C PRO A 517 3.14 19.74 27.55
N ALA A 518 1.91 19.66 27.05
CA ALA A 518 1.58 19.12 25.74
C ALA A 518 1.15 20.26 24.79
N GLY A 519 1.96 21.32 24.78
CA GLY A 519 1.68 22.57 24.05
C GLY A 519 1.08 23.68 24.91
N ARG A 520 0.43 24.65 24.27
CA ARG A 520 -0.19 25.81 24.95
C ARG A 520 -1.38 25.35 25.80
N LEU A 521 -1.46 25.80 27.06
CA LEU A 521 -2.58 25.48 27.94
C LEU A 521 -3.66 26.57 27.91
N VAL A 522 -4.91 26.20 27.67
CA VAL A 522 -6.09 27.08 27.61
C VAL A 522 -7.17 26.56 28.56
N THR A 523 -7.65 27.38 29.50
CA THR A 523 -8.50 26.89 30.61
C THR A 523 -9.86 27.60 30.73
N HIS A 524 -10.19 28.52 29.82
CA HIS A 524 -11.36 29.40 29.94
C HIS A 524 -12.51 29.09 28.96
N LEU A 525 -12.31 28.20 28.00
CA LEU A 525 -13.35 27.81 27.03
C LEU A 525 -14.29 26.78 27.64
N ARG A 526 -15.58 26.84 27.30
CA ARG A 526 -16.66 26.04 27.89
C ARG A 526 -17.53 25.32 26.85
N THR A 527 -17.38 25.60 25.56
CA THR A 527 -18.11 24.90 24.49
C THR A 527 -17.20 24.32 23.41
N LEU A 528 -17.67 23.33 22.65
CA LEU A 528 -16.92 22.81 21.49
C LEU A 528 -16.76 23.86 20.39
N LEU A 529 -17.78 24.69 20.17
CA LEU A 529 -17.73 25.80 19.21
C LEU A 529 -16.64 26.82 19.57
N GLU A 530 -16.47 27.13 20.86
CA GLU A 530 -15.38 27.99 21.32
C GLU A 530 -14.00 27.38 21.05
N VAL A 531 -13.82 26.07 21.28
CA VAL A 531 -12.57 25.37 20.93
C VAL A 531 -12.29 25.46 19.43
N ARG A 532 -13.30 25.16 18.60
CA ARG A 532 -13.21 25.29 17.14
C ARG A 532 -12.78 26.71 16.75
N ASN A 533 -13.48 27.72 17.26
CA ASN A 533 -13.20 29.13 16.94
C ASN A 533 -11.81 29.57 17.42
N TYR A 534 -11.38 29.07 18.57
CA TYR A 534 -10.05 29.34 19.09
C TYR A 534 -8.96 28.77 18.17
N LEU A 535 -9.09 27.51 17.73
CA LEU A 535 -8.12 26.86 16.86
C LEU A 535 -7.96 27.62 15.53
N ASP A 536 -9.06 28.11 14.97
CA ASP A 536 -9.07 28.89 13.72
C ASP A 536 -8.44 30.28 13.89
N ALA A 537 -8.73 30.96 15.00
CA ALA A 537 -8.22 32.29 15.29
C ALA A 537 -6.76 32.34 15.76
N ASN A 538 -6.22 31.21 16.25
CA ASN A 538 -4.87 31.13 16.85
C ASN A 538 -3.97 30.14 16.10
N ARG A 539 -4.01 30.14 14.76
CA ARG A 539 -3.22 29.19 13.94
C ARG A 539 -1.73 29.22 14.33
N PRO A 540 -1.03 28.07 14.29
CA PRO A 540 0.40 28.02 14.58
C PRO A 540 1.24 29.00 13.73
N ASP A 541 2.21 29.67 14.36
CA ASP A 541 3.06 30.69 13.71
C ASP A 541 3.92 30.12 12.57
N ASN A 542 4.16 28.80 12.55
CA ASN A 542 4.90 28.12 11.50
C ASN A 542 4.08 27.87 10.22
N GLY A 543 2.81 28.29 10.19
CA GLY A 543 1.92 28.13 9.05
C GLY A 543 1.46 26.69 8.80
N LEU A 544 1.78 25.75 9.70
CA LEU A 544 1.31 24.36 9.63
C LEU A 544 -0.01 24.19 10.38
N PRO A 545 -0.86 23.22 9.99
CA PRO A 545 -2.01 22.82 10.80
C PRO A 545 -1.58 22.31 12.18
N TRP A 546 -2.52 22.32 13.13
CA TRP A 546 -2.27 21.84 14.49
C TRP A 546 -1.76 20.39 14.50
N GLY A 547 -0.83 20.10 15.40
CA GLY A 547 -0.28 18.76 15.64
C GLY A 547 -1.21 17.97 16.54
N GLU A 548 -1.03 18.11 17.86
CA GLU A 548 -1.92 17.50 18.84
C GLU A 548 -2.85 18.53 19.47
N VAL A 549 -4.14 18.19 19.55
CA VAL A 549 -5.17 18.98 20.22
C VAL A 549 -5.73 18.15 21.36
N ASN A 550 -5.37 18.46 22.61
CA ASN A 550 -5.89 17.80 23.79
C ASN A 550 -7.13 18.53 24.31
N ILE A 551 -8.27 17.85 24.43
CA ILE A 551 -9.51 18.41 25.00
C ILE A 551 -9.81 17.64 26.28
N VAL A 552 -9.58 18.26 27.43
CA VAL A 552 -9.83 17.67 28.76
C VAL A 552 -11.24 17.98 29.21
N VAL A 553 -12.04 16.93 29.40
CA VAL A 553 -13.48 17.03 29.67
C VAL A 553 -13.96 15.78 30.41
N HIS A 554 -14.97 15.90 31.26
CA HIS A 554 -15.68 14.71 31.71
C HIS A 554 -16.46 14.10 30.54
N ALA A 555 -16.30 12.80 30.37
CA ALA A 555 -16.98 12.03 29.34
C ALA A 555 -17.51 10.72 29.92
N ASN A 556 -18.25 9.97 29.10
CA ASN A 556 -18.69 8.63 29.42
C ASN A 556 -18.56 7.68 28.21
N GLU A 557 -18.75 6.40 28.50
CA GLU A 557 -18.79 5.27 27.57
C GLU A 557 -19.87 5.39 26.48
N GLU A 558 -20.89 6.22 26.72
CA GLU A 558 -22.05 6.42 25.85
C GLU A 558 -21.78 7.45 24.74
N GLY A 559 -20.65 8.17 24.80
CA GLY A 559 -20.35 9.25 23.87
C GLY A 559 -20.77 10.64 24.35
N GLY A 560 -21.21 10.78 25.60
CA GLY A 560 -21.55 12.07 26.21
C GLY A 560 -20.34 12.80 26.77
N MET A 561 -20.33 14.12 26.63
CA MET A 561 -19.33 15.03 27.20
C MET A 561 -20.02 16.13 28.00
N THR A 562 -19.48 16.52 29.16
CA THR A 562 -20.10 17.52 30.06
C THR A 562 -19.97 18.97 29.60
N ILE A 563 -19.70 19.19 28.31
CA ILE A 563 -19.59 20.52 27.70
C ILE A 563 -20.61 20.60 26.59
N PRO A 564 -21.30 21.74 26.42
CA PRO A 564 -22.23 21.90 25.32
C PRO A 564 -21.51 22.06 23.98
N VAL A 565 -22.24 21.80 22.89
CA VAL A 565 -21.69 22.02 21.54
C VAL A 565 -21.50 23.52 21.28
N ALA A 566 -22.46 24.35 21.68
CA ALA A 566 -22.46 25.81 21.54
C ALA A 566 -23.03 26.49 22.80
N ASP A 567 -23.09 27.82 22.80
CA ASP A 567 -23.62 28.59 23.93
C ASP A 567 -25.05 28.19 24.28
N VAL A 568 -25.28 28.02 25.58
CA VAL A 568 -26.59 27.64 26.12
C VAL A 568 -27.46 28.90 26.25
N PRO A 569 -28.65 28.95 25.63
CA PRO A 569 -29.52 30.11 25.76
C PRO A 569 -29.87 30.40 27.22
N ALA A 570 -29.95 31.69 27.58
CA ALA A 570 -30.26 32.12 28.94
C ALA A 570 -31.56 31.47 29.46
N GLY A 571 -31.51 30.91 30.67
CA GLY A 571 -32.64 30.22 31.30
C GLY A 571 -32.82 28.75 30.89
N GLN A 572 -32.01 28.22 29.96
CA GLN A 572 -32.02 26.80 29.63
C GLN A 572 -30.99 26.01 30.47
N ASN A 573 -31.28 24.74 30.72
CA ASN A 573 -30.37 23.87 31.46
C ASN A 573 -29.21 23.43 30.54
N PRO A 574 -27.94 23.69 30.90
CA PRO A 574 -26.78 23.29 30.11
C PRO A 574 -26.72 21.79 29.79
N ALA A 575 -27.26 20.95 30.68
CA ALA A 575 -27.26 19.49 30.49
C ALA A 575 -28.00 19.04 29.21
N PHE A 576 -28.90 19.87 28.68
CA PHE A 576 -29.64 19.58 27.45
C PHE A 576 -28.85 19.90 26.18
N HIS A 577 -27.73 20.61 26.33
CA HIS A 577 -26.91 21.08 25.22
C HIS A 577 -25.56 20.37 25.16
N TYR A 578 -25.27 19.50 26.14
CA TYR A 578 -24.06 18.68 26.22
C TYR A 578 -23.80 17.94 24.91
N ALA A 579 -22.55 17.95 24.47
CA ALA A 579 -22.11 17.26 23.27
C ALA A 579 -22.26 15.75 23.48
N ASN A 580 -23.09 15.14 22.65
CA ASN A 580 -23.35 13.70 22.64
C ASN A 580 -23.71 13.25 21.22
N VAL A 581 -24.01 11.96 21.05
CA VAL A 581 -24.34 11.36 19.75
C VAL A 581 -25.66 11.86 19.11
N HIS A 582 -26.43 12.74 19.78
CA HIS A 582 -27.64 13.38 19.25
C HIS A 582 -27.44 14.87 18.96
N THR A 583 -26.85 15.59 19.91
CA THR A 583 -26.68 17.05 19.81
C THR A 583 -25.58 17.42 18.82
N LEU A 584 -24.51 16.61 18.73
CA LEU A 584 -23.39 16.88 17.85
C LEU A 584 -23.74 16.72 16.35
N PRO A 585 -24.40 15.65 15.89
CA PRO A 585 -24.84 15.56 14.49
C PRO A 585 -25.80 16.70 14.10
N GLN A 586 -26.72 17.08 14.98
CA GLN A 586 -27.63 18.21 14.73
C GLN A 586 -26.86 19.52 14.55
N ALA A 587 -25.87 19.78 15.42
CA ALA A 587 -25.01 20.95 15.32
C ALA A 587 -24.15 20.97 14.05
N ILE A 588 -23.75 19.80 13.55
CA ILE A 588 -23.04 19.66 12.26
C ILE A 588 -24.01 19.96 11.12
N ALA A 589 -25.17 19.28 11.09
CA ALA A 589 -26.15 19.38 10.02
C ALA A 589 -26.76 20.79 9.87
N ASN A 590 -26.95 21.50 10.98
CA ASN A 590 -27.47 22.86 10.97
C ASN A 590 -26.37 23.94 10.81
N GLY A 591 -25.10 23.53 10.70
CA GLY A 591 -23.95 24.42 10.54
C GLY A 591 -23.59 25.23 11.79
N THR A 592 -24.07 24.86 12.98
CA THR A 592 -23.65 25.48 14.25
C THR A 592 -22.19 25.16 14.55
N LEU A 593 -21.78 23.91 14.33
CA LEU A 593 -20.39 23.47 14.42
C LEU A 593 -19.86 23.21 13.01
N GLN A 594 -19.38 24.27 12.37
CA GLN A 594 -18.77 24.16 11.04
C GLN A 594 -17.36 23.57 11.14
N PRO A 595 -17.01 22.66 10.23
CA PRO A 595 -15.67 22.09 10.21
C PRO A 595 -14.61 23.17 10.02
N LEU A 596 -13.42 22.91 10.54
CA LEU A 596 -12.24 23.72 10.28
C LEU A 596 -11.70 23.39 8.89
N VAL A 597 -11.03 24.38 8.28
CA VAL A 597 -10.33 24.16 7.00
C VAL A 597 -9.02 23.39 7.24
N ASP A 598 -8.56 22.66 6.23
CA ASP A 598 -7.33 21.84 6.28
C ASP A 598 -6.08 22.61 6.73
N ALA A 599 -6.04 23.93 6.49
CA ALA A 599 -4.95 24.80 6.96
C ALA A 599 -4.91 24.97 8.49
N VAL A 600 -5.93 24.50 9.22
CA VAL A 600 -6.04 24.57 10.68
C VAL A 600 -5.95 23.19 11.30
N VAL A 601 -6.76 22.24 10.83
CA VAL A 601 -6.68 20.83 11.22
C VAL A 601 -6.78 19.99 9.96
N ASP A 602 -5.94 18.98 9.83
CA ASP A 602 -5.92 18.08 8.69
C ASP A 602 -5.79 16.62 9.15
N VAL A 603 -5.59 15.72 8.20
CA VAL A 603 -5.44 14.28 8.41
C VAL A 603 -4.25 13.86 9.28
N ARG A 604 -3.30 14.77 9.52
CA ARG A 604 -2.15 14.56 10.42
C ARG A 604 -2.36 15.23 11.79
N THR A 605 -3.41 16.03 11.96
CA THR A 605 -3.83 16.52 13.28
C THR A 605 -4.42 15.36 14.09
N THR A 606 -3.98 15.22 15.34
CA THR A 606 -4.55 14.26 16.29
C THR A 606 -5.27 14.99 17.41
N ILE A 607 -6.57 14.71 17.56
CA ILE A 607 -7.40 15.23 18.64
C ILE A 607 -7.51 14.17 19.73
N HIS A 608 -6.98 14.49 20.90
CA HIS A 608 -7.08 13.66 22.09
C HIS A 608 -8.20 14.15 22.98
N ILE A 609 -9.30 13.41 23.05
CA ILE A 609 -10.29 13.65 24.09
C ILE A 609 -9.82 12.97 25.37
N ARG A 610 -9.41 13.80 26.33
CA ARG A 610 -8.94 13.38 27.66
C ARG A 610 -10.15 13.35 28.60
N GLY A 611 -11.02 12.36 28.39
CA GLY A 611 -12.23 12.16 29.16
C GLY A 611 -12.57 10.69 29.30
N CYS A 612 -13.15 10.33 30.44
CA CYS A 612 -13.41 8.94 30.82
C CYS A 612 -14.18 8.17 29.73
N SER A 613 -13.62 7.04 29.29
CA SER A 613 -14.30 5.98 28.55
C SER A 613 -14.89 6.33 27.18
N LEU A 614 -14.70 7.55 26.68
CA LEU A 614 -15.26 7.99 25.40
C LEU A 614 -14.75 7.13 24.22
N GLY A 615 -13.58 6.51 24.36
CA GLY A 615 -13.01 5.58 23.38
C GLY A 615 -13.84 4.31 23.14
N GLN A 616 -14.85 4.04 23.97
CA GLN A 616 -15.80 2.95 23.75
C GLN A 616 -16.89 3.33 22.71
N SER A 617 -17.13 4.62 22.45
CA SER A 617 -18.12 5.11 21.49
C SER A 617 -17.49 5.51 20.16
N GLN A 618 -17.38 4.55 19.23
CA GLN A 618 -16.85 4.82 17.87
C GLN A 618 -17.66 5.87 17.12
N THR A 619 -18.99 5.87 17.31
CA THR A 619 -19.88 6.89 16.75
C THR A 619 -19.50 8.29 17.20
N MET A 620 -19.21 8.49 18.49
CA MET A 620 -18.82 9.80 18.98
C MET A 620 -17.43 10.24 18.46
N LEU A 621 -16.46 9.32 18.38
CA LEU A 621 -15.15 9.64 17.80
C LEU A 621 -15.26 10.09 16.34
N HIS A 622 -16.09 9.38 15.57
CA HIS A 622 -16.42 9.75 14.19
C HIS A 622 -17.07 11.14 14.12
N LEU A 623 -18.11 11.41 14.93
CA LEU A 623 -18.79 12.70 14.94
C LEU A 623 -17.88 13.86 15.35
N LEU A 624 -16.94 13.64 16.28
CA LEU A 624 -15.93 14.64 16.63
C LEU A 624 -14.95 14.90 15.49
N SER A 625 -14.53 13.86 14.78
CA SER A 625 -13.67 13.96 13.60
C SER A 625 -14.38 14.78 12.51
N THR A 626 -15.63 14.42 12.20
CA THR A 626 -16.47 15.11 11.21
C THR A 626 -16.82 16.54 11.61
N GLY A 627 -17.18 16.77 12.87
CA GLY A 627 -17.55 18.10 13.34
C GLY A 627 -16.39 19.10 13.36
N LEU A 628 -15.16 18.61 13.50
CA LEU A 628 -13.97 19.47 13.54
C LEU A 628 -13.22 19.53 12.21
N GLY A 629 -13.31 18.53 11.33
CA GLY A 629 -12.58 18.50 10.04
C GLY A 629 -13.39 18.11 8.81
N GLY A 630 -14.72 17.96 8.91
CA GLY A 630 -15.60 17.66 7.78
C GLY A 630 -15.70 16.18 7.45
N ASP A 631 -16.47 15.83 6.41
CA ASP A 631 -16.72 14.44 6.00
C ASP A 631 -15.72 13.91 4.95
N GLU A 632 -14.57 14.59 4.82
CA GLU A 632 -13.55 14.24 3.82
C GLU A 632 -12.39 13.45 4.42
N ALA A 633 -11.57 12.84 3.55
CA ALA A 633 -10.35 12.13 3.96
C ALA A 633 -9.32 13.01 4.68
N GLN A 634 -9.48 14.34 4.62
CA GLN A 634 -8.64 15.34 5.30
C GLN A 634 -8.98 15.58 6.76
N ARG A 635 -10.05 14.97 7.30
CA ARG A 635 -10.46 15.20 8.69
C ARG A 635 -9.40 14.68 9.69
N PRO A 636 -9.36 15.18 10.94
CA PRO A 636 -8.35 14.80 11.91
C PRO A 636 -8.58 13.42 12.53
N ILE A 637 -7.50 12.82 13.04
CA ILE A 637 -7.56 11.60 13.85
C ILE A 637 -8.15 11.94 15.21
N VAL A 638 -9.12 11.18 15.71
CA VAL A 638 -9.68 11.37 17.06
C VAL A 638 -9.42 10.15 17.92
N ARG A 639 -8.83 10.38 19.10
CA ARG A 639 -8.50 9.34 20.07
C ARG A 639 -9.05 9.68 21.44
N ALA A 640 -9.56 8.68 22.14
CA ALA A 640 -10.01 8.82 23.52
C ALA A 640 -9.79 7.52 24.31
N PRO A 641 -9.58 7.58 25.63
CA PRO A 641 -9.37 6.38 26.43
C PRO A 641 -10.64 5.53 26.49
N LYS A 642 -10.49 4.21 26.45
CA LYS A 642 -11.56 3.23 26.77
C LYS A 642 -11.75 3.07 28.27
N HIS A 643 -10.78 3.52 29.06
CA HIS A 643 -10.76 3.44 30.51
C HIS A 643 -11.21 4.76 31.15
N LEU A 644 -11.50 4.72 32.45
CA LEU A 644 -11.64 5.98 33.18
C LEU A 644 -10.26 6.62 33.28
N GLN A 645 -10.24 7.95 33.22
CA GLN A 645 -9.02 8.74 33.32
C GLN A 645 -9.04 9.53 34.62
N ALA A 646 -7.97 9.46 35.39
CA ALA A 646 -7.84 10.15 36.65
C ALA A 646 -6.49 10.86 36.76
N PHE A 647 -6.46 11.90 37.60
CA PHE A 647 -5.28 12.71 37.85
C PHE A 647 -5.04 12.83 39.35
N GLU A 648 -3.81 12.57 39.76
CA GLU A 648 -3.31 12.86 41.10
C GLU A 648 -2.37 14.06 41.06
N PHE A 649 -2.30 14.83 42.14
CA PHE A 649 -1.41 15.98 42.23
C PHE A 649 -0.96 16.28 43.67
N SER A 650 0.13 17.03 43.79
CA SER A 650 0.75 17.42 45.05
C SER A 650 1.10 18.92 45.07
N PRO A 651 0.92 19.61 46.22
CA PRO A 651 0.33 19.11 47.47
C PRO A 651 -1.18 18.86 47.32
N ARG A 652 -1.71 17.92 48.13
CA ARG A 652 -3.17 17.75 48.24
C ARG A 652 -3.80 19.09 48.65
N GLY A 653 -4.92 19.44 48.04
CA GLY A 653 -5.60 20.71 48.26
C GLY A 653 -5.09 21.88 47.43
N TRP A 654 -4.08 21.70 46.56
CA TRP A 654 -3.72 22.72 45.56
C TRP A 654 -4.94 23.13 44.71
N ARG A 655 -5.01 24.41 44.32
CA ARG A 655 -6.01 24.98 43.42
C ARG A 655 -5.33 25.87 42.39
N THR A 656 -5.99 26.08 41.25
CA THR A 656 -5.49 26.89 40.13
C THR A 656 -5.14 28.33 40.49
N HIS A 657 -5.70 28.88 41.59
CA HIS A 657 -5.41 30.23 42.08
C HIS A 657 -4.41 30.28 43.25
N HIS A 658 -3.82 29.16 43.66
CA HIS A 658 -2.80 29.17 44.71
C HIS A 658 -1.51 29.82 44.23
N VAL A 659 -0.83 30.54 45.14
CA VAL A 659 0.44 31.24 44.85
C VAL A 659 1.57 30.28 44.48
N ASN A 660 1.57 29.08 45.06
CA ASN A 660 2.58 28.07 44.79
C ASN A 660 2.12 27.12 43.68
N PRO A 661 2.96 26.84 42.67
CA PRO A 661 2.64 25.88 41.62
C PRO A 661 2.57 24.43 42.19
N PRO A 662 1.91 23.51 41.48
CA PRO A 662 1.93 22.10 41.85
C PRO A 662 3.37 21.58 41.75
N THR A 663 3.75 20.67 42.65
CA THR A 663 5.11 20.09 42.70
C THR A 663 5.16 18.66 42.17
N GLY A 664 4.01 18.04 41.97
CA GLY A 664 3.88 16.72 41.37
C GLY A 664 2.50 16.50 40.80
N SER A 665 2.43 15.66 39.78
CA SER A 665 1.18 15.20 39.18
C SER A 665 1.38 13.83 38.58
N ASP A 666 0.33 13.01 38.57
CA ASP A 666 0.31 11.73 37.88
C ASP A 666 -1.02 11.55 37.12
N LEU A 667 -0.95 10.93 35.95
CA LEU A 667 -2.10 10.60 35.11
C LEU A 667 -2.24 9.08 35.10
N TYR A 668 -3.38 8.53 35.49
CA TYR A 668 -3.55 7.09 35.49
C TYR A 668 -4.91 6.68 34.96
N PHE A 669 -4.99 5.42 34.54
CA PHE A 669 -6.20 4.81 34.01
C PHE A 669 -6.78 3.84 35.01
N VAL A 670 -8.10 3.75 35.01
CA VAL A 670 -8.86 2.82 35.84
C VAL A 670 -9.71 1.97 34.91
N GLU A 671 -9.44 0.66 34.90
CA GLU A 671 -10.30 -0.31 34.26
C GLU A 671 -11.61 -0.39 35.03
N PHE A 672 -12.71 -0.58 34.31
CA PHE A 672 -14.01 -0.66 34.93
C PHE A 672 -14.97 -1.57 34.18
N TRP A 673 -15.95 -2.06 34.92
CA TRP A 673 -17.08 -2.86 34.46
C TRP A 673 -18.32 -2.30 35.13
N PHE A 674 -19.46 -2.29 34.45
CA PHE A 674 -20.67 -1.76 35.05
C PHE A 674 -21.91 -2.55 34.67
N VAL A 675 -22.83 -2.65 35.62
CA VAL A 675 -24.20 -3.10 35.39
C VAL A 675 -25.14 -2.00 35.83
N GLY A 676 -26.30 -1.98 35.19
CA GLY A 676 -27.31 -0.96 35.35
C GLY A 676 -28.55 -1.50 36.04
N PHE A 677 -29.27 -0.64 36.76
CA PHE A 677 -30.58 -0.95 37.32
C PHE A 677 -31.42 0.32 37.56
N PRO A 678 -32.75 0.22 37.64
CA PRO A 678 -33.63 1.32 38.04
C PRO A 678 -33.20 1.93 39.38
N SER A 679 -33.30 3.25 39.49
CA SER A 679 -32.67 4.02 40.56
C SER A 679 -33.21 3.74 41.97
N ASP A 680 -34.44 3.25 42.06
CA ASP A 680 -35.09 2.86 43.32
C ASP A 680 -34.95 1.36 43.64
N HIS A 681 -34.27 0.57 42.78
CA HIS A 681 -34.30 -0.89 42.85
C HIS A 681 -32.92 -1.53 42.72
N ARG A 682 -32.01 -1.25 43.67
CA ARG A 682 -30.70 -1.91 43.71
C ARG A 682 -30.84 -3.44 43.87
N PRO A 683 -30.39 -4.24 42.89
CA PRO A 683 -30.41 -5.69 43.02
C PRO A 683 -29.47 -6.16 44.15
N ASN A 684 -29.77 -7.30 44.76
CA ASN A 684 -28.86 -7.91 45.73
C ASN A 684 -27.54 -8.36 45.05
N ASN A 685 -26.50 -8.60 45.85
CA ASN A 685 -25.18 -8.95 45.32
C ASN A 685 -25.19 -10.21 44.44
N ALA A 686 -26.03 -11.21 44.74
CA ALA A 686 -26.12 -12.43 43.92
C ALA A 686 -26.64 -12.11 42.50
N ALA A 687 -27.68 -11.27 42.40
CA ALA A 687 -28.20 -10.80 41.12
C ALA A 687 -27.19 -9.93 40.37
N LEU A 688 -26.49 -9.02 41.06
CA LEU A 688 -25.44 -8.20 40.46
C LEU A 688 -24.30 -9.06 39.90
N ILE A 689 -23.83 -10.08 40.64
CA ILE A 689 -22.81 -11.03 40.16
C ILE A 689 -23.29 -11.77 38.91
N GLN A 690 -24.56 -12.20 38.88
CA GLN A 690 -25.14 -12.85 37.69
C GLN A 690 -25.16 -11.89 36.49
N GLN A 691 -25.56 -10.63 36.70
CA GLN A 691 -25.55 -9.61 35.65
C GLN A 691 -24.13 -9.34 35.13
N PHE A 692 -23.13 -9.20 36.02
CA PHE A 692 -21.73 -9.02 35.61
C PHE A 692 -21.20 -10.21 34.83
N ASN A 693 -21.46 -11.44 35.28
CA ASN A 693 -21.06 -12.65 34.56
C ASN A 693 -21.73 -12.77 33.19
N ALA A 694 -22.99 -12.35 33.07
CA ALA A 694 -23.73 -12.35 31.81
C ALA A 694 -23.20 -11.27 30.84
N LYS A 695 -22.92 -10.07 31.33
CA LYS A 695 -22.47 -8.93 30.51
C LYS A 695 -20.99 -9.03 30.13
N TYR A 696 -20.14 -9.60 31.00
CA TYR A 696 -18.70 -9.69 30.81
C TYR A 696 -18.17 -11.13 30.97
N PRO A 697 -18.62 -12.07 30.11
CA PRO A 697 -18.12 -13.44 30.16
C PRO A 697 -16.60 -13.44 29.89
N GLY A 698 -15.83 -14.05 30.79
CA GLY A 698 -14.38 -14.20 30.63
C GLY A 698 -13.52 -13.03 31.15
N ALA A 699 -14.09 -12.02 31.80
CA ALA A 699 -13.30 -10.91 32.38
C ALA A 699 -12.30 -11.36 33.47
N GLY A 700 -12.47 -12.56 34.04
CA GLY A 700 -11.58 -13.10 35.08
C GLY A 700 -11.65 -12.33 36.41
N ILE A 701 -12.73 -11.58 36.64
CA ILE A 701 -12.90 -10.73 37.82
C ILE A 701 -13.66 -11.47 38.91
N ASN A 702 -13.18 -11.36 40.15
CA ASN A 702 -13.93 -11.77 41.33
C ASN A 702 -14.94 -10.67 41.72
N TRP A 703 -16.13 -10.70 41.11
CA TRP A 703 -17.18 -9.70 41.33
C TRP A 703 -17.59 -9.57 42.80
N ALA A 704 -17.60 -10.68 43.55
CA ALA A 704 -17.95 -10.67 44.97
C ALA A 704 -16.95 -9.83 45.78
N GLN A 705 -15.65 -9.90 45.44
CA GLN A 705 -14.63 -9.06 46.05
C GLN A 705 -14.85 -7.58 45.72
N GLY A 706 -15.12 -7.24 44.46
CA GLY A 706 -15.35 -5.85 44.07
C GLY A 706 -16.58 -5.23 44.75
N LEU A 707 -17.67 -6.01 44.87
CA LEU A 707 -18.89 -5.59 45.55
C LEU A 707 -18.73 -5.39 47.06
N ALA A 708 -17.72 -6.03 47.68
CA ALA A 708 -17.46 -5.92 49.12
C ALA A 708 -16.72 -4.63 49.52
N HIS A 709 -16.09 -3.92 48.57
CA HIS A 709 -15.23 -2.77 48.86
C HIS A 709 -15.74 -1.50 48.17
N PRO A 710 -16.54 -0.65 48.83
CA PRO A 710 -16.95 0.63 48.27
C PRO A 710 -15.76 1.61 48.22
N GLY A 711 -15.70 2.47 47.21
CA GLY A 711 -14.80 3.62 47.18
C GLY A 711 -13.96 3.76 45.90
N ALA A 712 -12.96 4.64 45.97
CA ALA A 712 -12.00 4.86 44.90
C ALA A 712 -11.01 3.67 44.80
N PRO A 713 -10.58 3.30 43.58
CA PRO A 713 -9.62 2.22 43.40
C PRO A 713 -8.28 2.63 44.03
N ALA A 714 -7.70 1.72 44.82
CA ALA A 714 -6.36 1.86 45.38
C ALA A 714 -5.53 0.65 44.96
N GLY A 715 -4.68 0.86 43.95
CA GLY A 715 -3.91 -0.21 43.34
C GLY A 715 -4.77 -1.27 42.63
N ASP A 716 -4.38 -2.54 42.78
CA ASP A 716 -5.02 -3.69 42.11
C ASP A 716 -6.35 -4.12 42.78
N GLN A 717 -6.74 -3.47 43.88
CA GLN A 717 -7.94 -3.83 44.62
C GLN A 717 -9.19 -3.39 43.86
N LEU A 718 -10.07 -4.36 43.59
CA LEU A 718 -11.40 -4.11 43.04
C LEU A 718 -12.24 -3.35 44.05
N THR A 719 -12.80 -2.23 43.61
CA THR A 719 -13.72 -1.39 44.38
C THR A 719 -15.03 -1.22 43.62
N ASN A 720 -16.10 -0.84 44.32
CA ASN A 720 -17.37 -0.49 43.70
C ASN A 720 -17.77 0.96 43.97
N GLU A 721 -18.45 1.52 42.98
CA GLU A 721 -19.02 2.86 43.05
C GLU A 721 -20.38 2.85 42.36
N THR A 722 -21.35 3.55 42.92
CA THR A 722 -22.69 3.69 42.35
C THR A 722 -22.86 5.11 41.82
N ARG A 723 -23.42 5.27 40.62
CA ARG A 723 -23.69 6.58 40.02
C ARG A 723 -25.05 6.59 39.35
N ASP A 724 -25.80 7.66 39.57
CA ASP A 724 -27.02 7.89 38.83
C ASP A 724 -26.70 8.53 37.48
N ARG A 725 -27.27 7.96 36.42
CA ARG A 725 -27.28 8.45 35.06
C ARG A 725 -28.67 8.96 34.76
N THR A 726 -28.73 10.05 34.02
CA THR A 726 -29.99 10.61 33.52
C THR A 726 -29.95 10.56 32.01
N TYR A 727 -30.93 9.88 31.42
CA TYR A 727 -31.21 9.95 29.98
C TYR A 727 -32.38 10.91 29.78
N ARG A 728 -32.35 11.69 28.71
CA ARG A 728 -33.45 12.60 28.40
C ARG A 728 -33.78 12.52 26.92
N PHE A 729 -35.06 12.32 26.64
CA PHE A 729 -35.67 12.36 25.33
C PHE A 729 -36.58 13.57 25.27
N GLU A 730 -36.56 14.29 24.16
CA GLU A 730 -37.44 15.43 23.91
C GLU A 730 -38.01 15.33 22.50
N GLN A 731 -39.33 15.31 22.39
CA GLN A 731 -40.05 15.21 21.12
C GLN A 731 -41.08 16.32 21.04
N THR A 732 -41.01 17.08 19.95
CA THR A 732 -42.01 18.09 19.62
C THR A 732 -42.79 17.65 18.39
N THR A 733 -44.11 17.54 18.54
CA THR A 733 -44.99 17.06 17.47
C THR A 733 -46.13 18.05 17.24
N GLY A 734 -46.21 18.56 16.02
CA GLY A 734 -47.38 19.30 15.54
C GLY A 734 -48.51 18.35 15.16
N TYR A 735 -49.74 18.67 15.53
CA TYR A 735 -50.92 17.88 15.21
C TYR A 735 -52.18 18.75 15.10
N PHE A 736 -53.18 18.25 14.37
CA PHE A 736 -54.54 18.78 14.44
C PHE A 736 -55.36 17.92 15.39
N PRO A 737 -56.03 18.49 16.41
CA PRO A 737 -56.84 17.72 17.33
C PRO A 737 -57.94 16.96 16.61
N LEU A 738 -58.15 15.71 17.00
CA LEU A 738 -59.25 14.92 16.45
C LEU A 738 -60.60 15.57 16.84
N PRO A 739 -61.45 15.96 15.88
CA PRO A 739 -62.67 16.70 16.15
C PRO A 739 -63.70 15.78 16.81
N ALA A 740 -64.41 16.34 17.80
CA ALA A 740 -65.46 15.60 18.50
C ALA A 740 -66.77 15.51 17.71
N ASN A 741 -66.97 16.38 16.71
CA ASN A 741 -68.15 16.45 15.84
C ASN A 741 -67.88 17.35 14.62
N ASN A 742 -68.85 17.42 13.70
CA ASN A 742 -68.79 18.24 12.48
C ASN A 742 -68.54 19.74 12.76
N ALA A 743 -69.04 20.30 13.86
CA ALA A 743 -68.81 21.70 14.20
C ALA A 743 -67.35 21.95 14.62
N ALA A 744 -66.75 21.04 15.39
CA ALA A 744 -65.33 21.09 15.74
C ALA A 744 -64.45 20.94 14.49
N LEU A 745 -64.81 20.03 13.57
CA LEU A 745 -64.11 19.87 12.29
C LEU A 745 -64.18 21.15 11.44
N ALA A 746 -65.36 21.75 11.30
CA ALA A 746 -65.55 23.01 10.57
C ALA A 746 -64.69 24.15 11.16
N ASN A 747 -64.63 24.26 12.49
CA ASN A 747 -63.81 25.27 13.16
C ASN A 747 -62.32 25.06 12.92
N THR A 748 -61.84 23.81 12.99
CA THR A 748 -60.42 23.48 12.71
C THR A 748 -60.07 23.84 11.26
N LEU A 749 -60.90 23.44 10.29
CA LEU A 749 -60.68 23.75 8.87
C LEU A 749 -60.68 25.26 8.60
N ALA A 750 -61.58 26.01 9.23
CA ALA A 750 -61.63 27.46 9.13
C ALA A 750 -60.37 28.14 9.71
N GLN A 751 -59.81 27.59 10.80
CA GLN A 751 -58.58 28.11 11.42
C GLN A 751 -57.31 27.79 10.63
N ILE A 752 -57.28 26.67 9.90
CA ILE A 752 -56.17 26.33 8.99
C ILE A 752 -56.12 27.33 7.83
N GLY A 753 -57.28 27.73 7.30
CA GLY A 753 -57.37 28.64 6.16
C GLY A 753 -56.87 28.00 4.85
N GLY A 754 -56.38 28.82 3.92
CA GLY A 754 -55.88 28.36 2.61
C GLY A 754 -56.98 27.69 1.78
N ASP A 755 -56.73 26.46 1.34
CA ASP A 755 -57.67 25.65 0.53
C ASP A 755 -58.96 25.31 1.28
N PHE A 756 -59.00 25.49 2.59
CA PHE A 756 -60.18 25.30 3.42
C PHE A 756 -60.93 26.60 3.73
N ALA A 757 -60.48 27.75 3.19
CA ALA A 757 -61.18 29.01 3.35
C ALA A 757 -62.53 28.99 2.62
N GLY A 758 -63.56 29.53 3.28
CA GLY A 758 -64.91 29.63 2.71
C GLY A 758 -65.71 28.33 2.68
N LEU A 759 -65.25 27.27 3.39
CA LEU A 759 -66.04 26.05 3.57
C LEU A 759 -67.25 26.30 4.47
N SER A 760 -68.38 25.72 4.08
CA SER A 760 -69.65 25.69 4.82
C SER A 760 -70.27 24.30 4.73
N ASN A 761 -71.25 23.98 5.59
CA ASN A 761 -71.89 22.65 5.63
C ASN A 761 -70.90 21.47 5.73
N VAL A 762 -69.78 21.65 6.46
CA VAL A 762 -68.80 20.59 6.66
C VAL A 762 -69.44 19.42 7.40
N GLN A 763 -69.39 18.23 6.80
CA GLN A 763 -69.85 16.98 7.37
C GLN A 763 -68.76 15.93 7.23
N GLU A 764 -68.32 15.37 8.34
CA GLU A 764 -67.43 14.21 8.32
C GLU A 764 -68.12 13.03 7.65
N THR A 765 -67.42 12.37 6.73
CA THR A 765 -67.94 11.21 5.98
C THR A 765 -67.28 9.90 6.38
N ASN A 766 -65.98 9.92 6.71
CA ASN A 766 -65.25 8.72 7.09
C ASN A 766 -64.01 9.04 7.95
N ARG A 767 -63.51 8.05 8.68
CA ARG A 767 -62.21 8.07 9.37
C ARG A 767 -61.40 6.85 9.01
N GLU A 768 -60.14 7.05 8.65
CA GLU A 768 -59.21 5.97 8.37
C GLU A 768 -57.92 6.12 9.19
N PRO A 769 -57.27 5.02 9.62
CA PRO A 769 -55.92 5.08 10.15
C PRO A 769 -54.95 5.69 9.13
N ALA A 770 -54.08 6.58 9.59
CA ALA A 770 -53.00 7.16 8.80
C ALA A 770 -51.62 6.86 9.43
N ALA A 771 -50.54 7.30 8.78
CA ALA A 771 -49.18 7.11 9.29
C ALA A 771 -49.00 7.73 10.70
N GLU A 772 -48.02 7.26 11.46
CA GLU A 772 -47.63 7.82 12.78
C GLU A 772 -48.77 7.83 13.83
N GLY A 773 -49.74 6.92 13.72
CA GLY A 773 -50.88 6.87 14.64
C GLY A 773 -51.89 8.01 14.44
N ARG A 774 -51.83 8.71 13.30
CA ARG A 774 -52.83 9.70 12.90
C ARG A 774 -54.13 9.05 12.44
N THR A 775 -55.18 9.85 12.39
CA THR A 775 -56.47 9.50 11.79
C THR A 775 -56.74 10.47 10.65
N ARG A 776 -56.89 9.95 9.43
CA ARG A 776 -57.35 10.71 8.28
C ARG A 776 -58.86 10.90 8.39
N VAL A 777 -59.30 12.14 8.53
CA VAL A 777 -60.72 12.51 8.59
C VAL A 777 -61.16 13.01 7.22
N PHE A 778 -62.08 12.29 6.59
CA PHE A 778 -62.71 12.67 5.32
C PHE A 778 -63.97 13.48 5.59
N PHE A 779 -64.24 14.47 4.75
CA PHE A 779 -65.41 15.32 4.90
C PHE A 779 -65.92 15.85 3.56
N ASP A 780 -67.24 16.07 3.53
CA ASP A 780 -67.93 16.80 2.47
C ASP A 780 -68.24 18.21 2.98
N ALA A 781 -68.22 19.19 2.10
CA ALA A 781 -68.49 20.59 2.40
C ALA A 781 -68.99 21.34 1.15
N ILE A 782 -69.36 22.61 1.32
CA ILE A 782 -69.65 23.55 0.24
C ILE A 782 -68.61 24.66 0.27
N GLN A 783 -67.83 24.81 -0.81
CA GLN A 783 -66.87 25.88 -1.00
C GLN A 783 -67.37 26.84 -2.08
N ASN A 784 -67.59 28.11 -1.74
CA ASN A 784 -68.05 29.13 -2.69
C ASN A 784 -69.29 28.71 -3.51
N GLY A 785 -70.21 27.95 -2.90
CA GLY A 785 -71.44 27.45 -3.53
C GLY A 785 -71.33 26.11 -4.26
N ASN A 786 -70.14 25.51 -4.37
CA ASN A 786 -69.92 24.21 -5.02
C ASN A 786 -69.60 23.10 -4.01
N PRO A 787 -70.00 21.84 -4.27
CA PRO A 787 -69.56 20.69 -3.48
C PRO A 787 -68.03 20.56 -3.42
N PHE A 788 -67.50 20.29 -2.24
CA PHE A 788 -66.09 20.09 -1.96
C PHE A 788 -65.92 18.86 -1.09
N ASN A 789 -65.05 17.93 -1.49
CA ASN A 789 -64.70 16.75 -0.70
C ASN A 789 -63.22 16.85 -0.34
N GLY A 790 -62.92 16.78 0.95
CA GLY A 790 -61.56 16.93 1.47
C GLY A 790 -61.20 15.86 2.47
N HIS A 791 -59.93 15.84 2.85
CA HIS A 791 -59.47 15.08 3.99
C HIS A 791 -58.39 15.86 4.75
N LEU A 792 -58.22 15.53 6.03
CA LEU A 792 -57.16 16.08 6.87
C LEU A 792 -56.63 15.00 7.81
N ASP A 793 -55.31 14.87 7.90
CA ASP A 793 -54.65 13.97 8.83
C ASP A 793 -54.57 14.63 10.21
N MET A 794 -55.28 14.05 11.18
CA MET A 794 -55.45 14.58 12.52
C MET A 794 -54.87 13.61 13.57
N GLY A 795 -54.34 14.15 14.67
CA GLY A 795 -53.60 13.39 15.67
C GLY A 795 -52.13 13.10 15.29
N PRO A 796 -51.45 12.17 15.98
CA PRO A 796 -51.90 11.59 17.23
C PRO A 796 -52.07 12.69 18.28
N ASN A 797 -53.15 12.61 19.04
CA ASN A 797 -53.31 13.49 20.19
C ASN A 797 -52.16 13.22 21.18
N PRO A 798 -51.76 14.23 21.98
CA PRO A 798 -50.76 14.05 23.01
C PRO A 798 -51.13 12.87 23.91
N PRO A 799 -50.17 12.00 24.29
CA PRO A 799 -50.45 10.84 25.12
C PRO A 799 -51.10 11.26 26.46
N ALA A 800 -52.25 10.64 26.77
CA ALA A 800 -53.13 11.11 27.83
C ALA A 800 -52.64 10.78 29.27
N ASN A 801 -51.72 9.83 29.41
CA ASN A 801 -51.19 9.38 30.70
C ASN A 801 -49.76 8.83 30.56
N ASP A 802 -49.11 8.54 31.69
CA ASP A 802 -47.72 8.06 31.70
C ASP A 802 -47.53 6.70 31.04
N ALA A 803 -48.55 5.82 31.05
CA ALA A 803 -48.47 4.54 30.34
C ALA A 803 -48.42 4.76 28.82
N ALA A 804 -49.24 5.65 28.28
CA ALA A 804 -49.22 6.03 26.87
C ALA A 804 -47.92 6.76 26.48
N ARG A 805 -47.39 7.62 27.37
CA ARG A 805 -46.10 8.28 27.18
C ARG A 805 -44.94 7.28 27.16
N ARG A 806 -44.92 6.33 28.10
CA ARG A 806 -43.94 5.23 28.11
C ARG A 806 -44.02 4.41 26.84
N ALA A 807 -45.22 4.01 26.42
CA ALA A 807 -45.42 3.25 25.19
C ALA A 807 -44.86 4.01 23.97
N LEU A 808 -45.18 5.31 23.85
CA LEU A 808 -44.67 6.18 22.79
C LEU A 808 -43.14 6.23 22.77
N VAL A 809 -42.51 6.57 23.89
CA VAL A 809 -41.04 6.70 23.96
C VAL A 809 -40.33 5.35 23.79
N SER A 810 -40.91 4.26 24.31
CA SER A 810 -40.34 2.91 24.15
C SER A 810 -40.49 2.32 22.74
N ALA A 811 -41.41 2.87 21.95
CA ALA A 811 -41.63 2.48 20.54
C ALA A 811 -40.84 3.37 19.57
N ASP A 812 -40.23 4.46 20.06
CA ASP A 812 -39.40 5.33 19.26
C ASP A 812 -38.11 4.59 18.86
N PRO A 813 -37.87 4.38 17.55
CA PRO A 813 -36.75 3.58 17.08
C PRO A 813 -35.40 4.22 17.41
N ASP A 814 -35.32 5.55 17.50
CA ASP A 814 -34.10 6.25 17.83
C ASP A 814 -33.76 6.03 19.30
N VAL A 815 -34.74 6.19 20.21
CA VAL A 815 -34.56 5.88 21.64
C VAL A 815 -34.12 4.43 21.85
N VAL A 816 -34.78 3.47 21.19
CA VAL A 816 -34.43 2.06 21.30
C VAL A 816 -33.02 1.80 20.78
N ALA A 817 -32.68 2.34 19.61
CA ALA A 817 -31.36 2.18 19.02
C ALA A 817 -30.27 2.81 19.90
N ASP A 818 -30.55 3.96 20.51
CA ASP A 818 -29.62 4.69 21.37
C ASP A 818 -29.32 3.96 22.66
N LEU A 819 -30.37 3.51 23.36
CA LEU A 819 -30.21 2.71 24.56
C LEU A 819 -29.49 1.40 24.24
N ALA A 820 -29.85 0.75 23.13
CA ALA A 820 -29.17 -0.47 22.70
C ALA A 820 -27.68 -0.24 22.39
N ARG A 821 -27.32 0.92 21.82
CA ARG A 821 -25.93 1.30 21.50
C ARG A 821 -25.03 1.34 22.74
N VAL A 822 -25.62 1.62 23.91
CA VAL A 822 -24.93 1.65 25.21
C VAL A 822 -25.20 0.41 26.06
N GLY A 823 -25.85 -0.60 25.48
CA GLY A 823 -26.17 -1.87 26.13
C GLY A 823 -27.26 -1.78 27.18
N HIS A 824 -28.14 -0.79 27.07
CA HIS A 824 -29.31 -0.60 27.92
C HIS A 824 -30.61 -0.86 27.14
N VAL A 825 -31.70 -1.04 27.87
CA VAL A 825 -33.06 -1.07 27.33
C VAL A 825 -33.92 -0.02 28.04
N PHE A 826 -35.05 0.34 27.43
CA PHE A 826 -35.98 1.32 28.03
C PHE A 826 -36.38 0.99 29.48
N ALA A 827 -36.51 -0.31 29.79
CA ALA A 827 -36.88 -0.82 31.11
C ALA A 827 -35.80 -0.64 32.18
N ASP A 828 -34.56 -0.29 31.79
CA ASP A 828 -33.49 -0.03 32.75
C ASP A 828 -33.66 1.32 33.46
N TYR A 829 -34.55 2.18 32.97
CA TYR A 829 -34.72 3.55 33.42
C TYR A 829 -36.07 3.80 34.12
N ASP A 830 -36.04 4.63 35.15
CA ASP A 830 -37.21 5.24 35.76
C ASP A 830 -37.57 6.54 35.05
N TRP A 831 -38.59 6.47 34.20
CA TRP A 831 -39.02 7.61 33.38
C TRP A 831 -40.01 8.53 34.08
N GLY A 832 -39.66 9.81 34.17
CA GLY A 832 -40.56 10.93 34.42
C GLY A 832 -40.89 11.67 33.13
N PHE A 833 -42.11 12.19 33.03
CA PHE A 833 -42.58 12.87 31.82
C PHE A 833 -43.10 14.28 32.13
N VAL A 834 -42.68 15.24 31.32
CA VAL A 834 -43.26 16.58 31.27
C VAL A 834 -43.82 16.78 29.89
N GLN A 835 -45.10 17.10 29.79
CA GLN A 835 -45.77 17.32 28.52
C GLN A 835 -46.42 18.70 28.52
N ASN A 836 -46.07 19.51 27.54
CA ASN A 836 -46.69 20.80 27.29
C ASN A 836 -47.45 20.73 25.97
N ASP A 837 -48.66 21.29 25.92
CA ASP A 837 -49.49 21.33 24.73
C ASP A 837 -49.96 22.76 24.52
N LYS A 838 -49.56 23.37 23.39
CA LYS A 838 -49.84 24.76 23.05
C LYS A 838 -50.54 24.85 21.68
N SER A 839 -51.40 25.85 21.52
CA SER A 839 -51.99 26.15 20.21
C SER A 839 -50.99 26.89 19.33
N THR A 840 -50.95 26.58 18.03
CA THR A 840 -50.11 27.26 17.03
C THR A 840 -50.85 28.38 16.28
N GLY A 841 -52.09 28.70 16.68
CA GLY A 841 -52.89 29.80 16.12
C GLY A 841 -53.61 29.51 14.79
N ASN A 842 -53.26 28.43 14.10
CA ASN A 842 -53.86 28.01 12.81
C ASN A 842 -54.76 26.76 12.95
N GLY A 843 -55.37 26.55 14.13
CA GLY A 843 -56.10 25.32 14.47
C GLY A 843 -55.22 24.11 14.72
N GLY A 844 -53.93 24.22 14.41
CA GLY A 844 -52.91 23.29 14.86
C GLY A 844 -52.63 23.44 16.35
N ARG A 845 -52.11 22.36 16.90
CA ARG A 845 -51.53 22.29 18.22
C ARG A 845 -50.15 21.67 18.11
N GLU A 846 -49.31 22.00 19.07
CA GLU A 846 -47.98 21.45 19.18
C GLU A 846 -47.84 20.95 20.61
N TRP A 847 -47.49 19.68 20.76
CA TRP A 847 -47.09 19.17 22.06
C TRP A 847 -45.59 18.90 22.08
N ASN A 848 -44.98 19.21 23.22
CA ASN A 848 -43.60 18.85 23.54
C ASN A 848 -43.64 17.86 24.71
N LEU A 849 -43.13 16.64 24.48
CA LEU A 849 -42.91 15.63 25.49
C LEU A 849 -41.42 15.58 25.84
N VAL A 850 -41.11 15.88 27.08
CA VAL A 850 -39.81 15.64 27.69
C VAL A 850 -39.92 14.40 28.56
N ALA A 851 -39.23 13.34 28.19
CA ALA A 851 -39.08 12.14 29.01
C ALA A 851 -37.68 12.12 29.64
N THR A 852 -37.60 12.00 30.96
CA THR A 852 -36.34 11.92 31.70
C THR A 852 -36.25 10.58 32.40
N GLY A 853 -35.39 9.69 31.92
CA GLY A 853 -35.10 8.40 32.53
C GLY A 853 -33.98 8.52 33.55
N ARG A 854 -34.16 7.98 34.76
CA ARG A 854 -33.08 7.82 35.74
C ARG A 854 -32.66 6.37 35.82
N HIS A 855 -31.36 6.13 35.81
CA HIS A 855 -30.78 4.81 35.81
C HIS A 855 -29.54 4.81 36.70
N THR A 856 -29.42 3.86 37.59
CA THR A 856 -28.26 3.76 38.47
C THR A 856 -27.31 2.71 37.93
N ILE A 857 -26.06 3.11 37.70
CA ILE A 857 -24.98 2.17 37.40
C ILE A 857 -24.25 1.80 38.68
N LEU A 858 -23.99 0.51 38.86
CA LEU A 858 -22.96 0.04 39.78
C LEU A 858 -21.74 -0.35 38.96
N ARG A 859 -20.64 0.32 39.26
CA ARG A 859 -19.35 0.13 38.62
C ARG A 859 -18.43 -0.66 39.55
N ILE A 860 -17.74 -1.65 39.00
CA ILE A 860 -16.58 -2.30 39.60
C ILE A 860 -15.34 -1.76 38.90
N GLN A 861 -14.32 -1.38 39.65
CA GLN A 861 -13.15 -0.69 39.10
C GLN A 861 -11.85 -1.03 39.82
N ARG A 862 -10.72 -0.93 39.11
CA ARG A 862 -9.36 -1.05 39.67
C ARG A 862 -8.39 -0.18 38.87
N GLU A 863 -7.27 0.21 39.48
CA GLU A 863 -6.22 0.88 38.70
C GLU A 863 -5.68 -0.06 37.63
N LEU A 864 -5.44 0.48 36.43
CA LEU A 864 -4.78 -0.25 35.37
C LEU A 864 -3.28 -0.33 35.70
N ARG A 865 -2.79 -1.56 35.91
CA ARG A 865 -1.43 -1.82 36.39
C ARG A 865 -0.76 -2.96 35.65
N GLU A 866 0.56 -2.93 35.64
CA GLU A 866 1.42 -3.97 35.06
C GLU A 866 2.47 -4.43 36.08
N PRO A 867 3.03 -5.65 35.94
CA PRO A 867 4.17 -6.08 36.76
C PRO A 867 5.33 -5.08 36.66
N ASP A 868 5.92 -4.69 37.79
CA ASP A 868 7.07 -3.80 37.83
C ASP A 868 8.35 -4.60 37.52
N PRO A 869 8.98 -4.43 36.34
CA PRO A 869 10.17 -5.20 35.98
C PRO A 869 11.36 -4.88 36.90
N ALA A 870 11.35 -3.71 37.56
CA ALA A 870 12.40 -3.32 38.50
C ALA A 870 12.17 -3.90 39.91
N ARG A 871 10.96 -4.38 40.22
CA ARG A 871 10.58 -4.87 41.56
C ARG A 871 9.66 -6.10 41.44
N PRO A 872 10.23 -7.31 41.24
CA PRO A 872 9.46 -8.55 41.13
C PRO A 872 8.46 -8.71 42.28
N GLY A 873 7.21 -9.04 41.95
CA GLY A 873 6.11 -9.15 42.92
C GLY A 873 5.41 -7.84 43.28
N ARG A 874 5.81 -6.70 42.70
CA ARG A 874 5.07 -5.44 42.75
C ARG A 874 4.46 -5.12 41.39
N THR A 875 3.40 -4.32 41.42
CA THR A 875 2.79 -3.71 40.23
C THR A 875 3.04 -2.22 40.22
N ARG A 876 3.10 -1.65 39.01
CA ARG A 876 3.15 -0.20 38.77
C ARG A 876 1.97 0.20 37.90
N ARG A 877 1.61 1.49 37.92
CA ARG A 877 0.62 2.05 36.99
C ARG A 877 1.05 1.80 35.56
N LEU A 878 0.13 1.34 34.72
CA LEU A 878 0.34 1.16 33.30
C LEU A 878 -0.06 2.45 32.58
N TYR A 879 0.84 2.95 31.73
CA TYR A 879 0.65 4.15 30.92
C TYR A 879 0.63 3.73 29.44
N PRO A 880 -0.50 3.19 28.96
CA PRO A 880 -0.57 2.72 27.58
C PRO A 880 -0.36 3.91 26.63
N ALA A 881 0.35 3.67 25.53
CA ALA A 881 0.48 4.67 24.47
C ALA A 881 -0.91 5.00 23.91
N VAL A 882 -1.14 6.26 23.51
CA VAL A 882 -2.42 6.68 22.90
C VAL A 882 -2.74 5.96 21.58
N THR A 883 -1.75 5.30 20.98
CA THR A 883 -1.87 4.44 19.80
C THR A 883 -2.24 2.99 20.14
N ASP A 884 -2.29 2.62 21.42
CA ASP A 884 -2.63 1.27 21.86
C ASP A 884 -4.16 1.09 21.84
N LEU A 885 -4.63 0.41 20.79
CA LEU A 885 -6.06 0.18 20.54
C LEU A 885 -6.70 -0.75 21.59
N ALA A 886 -5.94 -1.43 22.45
CA ALA A 886 -6.51 -2.15 23.59
C ALA A 886 -7.04 -1.18 24.65
N HIS A 887 -6.41 -0.01 24.79
CA HIS A 887 -6.72 0.98 25.83
C HIS A 887 -7.38 2.26 25.31
N PHE A 888 -7.32 2.52 23.99
CA PHE A 888 -7.90 3.69 23.35
C PHE A 888 -8.86 3.31 22.23
N GLY A 889 -9.92 4.10 22.08
CA GLY A 889 -10.71 4.15 20.86
C GLY A 889 -10.07 5.12 19.88
N GLU A 890 -10.20 4.82 18.60
CA GLU A 890 -9.54 5.59 17.55
C GLU A 890 -10.44 5.67 16.31
N GLU A 891 -10.77 6.89 15.89
CA GLU A 891 -11.24 7.18 14.53
C GLU A 891 -10.06 7.66 13.70
N VAL A 892 -9.70 6.90 12.66
CA VAL A 892 -8.65 7.28 11.71
C VAL A 892 -9.25 7.43 10.32
N PRO A 893 -9.43 8.66 9.84
CA PRO A 893 -10.01 8.92 8.53
C PRO A 893 -9.10 8.52 7.37
N ALA A 894 -7.78 8.64 7.53
CA ALA A 894 -6.81 8.11 6.58
C ALA A 894 -5.67 7.38 7.30
N ARG A 895 -5.43 6.13 6.91
CA ARG A 895 -4.32 5.35 7.44
C ARG A 895 -3.15 5.34 6.44
N PRO A 896 -1.90 5.47 6.90
CA PRO A 896 -0.76 5.12 6.06
C PRO A 896 -0.93 3.69 5.55
N ALA A 897 -0.52 3.43 4.30
CA ALA A 897 -0.49 2.08 3.76
C ALA A 897 0.21 1.11 4.72
N GLN A 898 -0.49 0.05 5.12
CA GLN A 898 0.00 -0.93 6.10
C GLN A 898 0.72 -2.10 5.42
N ARG A 899 0.51 -2.27 4.11
CA ARG A 899 1.04 -3.35 3.30
C ARG A 899 1.71 -2.78 2.05
N PRO A 900 2.57 -3.57 1.37
CA PRO A 900 3.05 -3.20 0.04
C PRO A 900 1.88 -2.88 -0.89
N PRO A 901 2.07 -2.00 -1.89
CA PRO A 901 1.04 -1.71 -2.88
C PRO A 901 0.41 -2.98 -3.47
N GLY A 902 -0.88 -2.88 -3.80
CA GLY A 902 -1.75 -3.95 -4.27
C GLY A 902 -2.27 -4.89 -3.20
N GLU A 903 -1.89 -4.72 -1.93
CA GLU A 903 -2.33 -5.57 -0.82
C GLU A 903 -3.13 -4.79 0.23
N ASN A 904 -3.23 -3.47 0.10
CA ASN A 904 -3.93 -2.60 1.06
C ASN A 904 -5.45 -2.69 0.90
N VAL A 905 -5.93 -2.95 -0.32
CA VAL A 905 -7.35 -3.16 -0.59
C VAL A 905 -7.63 -4.66 -0.68
N PRO A 906 -8.30 -5.26 0.33
CA PRO A 906 -8.63 -6.68 0.29
C PRO A 906 -9.62 -6.96 -0.83
N ILE A 907 -9.45 -8.12 -1.48
CA ILE A 907 -10.44 -8.69 -2.38
C ILE A 907 -11.34 -9.55 -1.50
N GLU A 908 -12.61 -9.20 -1.38
CA GLU A 908 -13.57 -10.13 -0.79
C GLU A 908 -13.69 -11.33 -1.72
N ASN A 909 -13.44 -12.52 -1.17
CA ASN A 909 -13.55 -13.75 -1.95
C ASN A 909 -15.04 -13.93 -2.26
N PRO A 910 -15.47 -13.91 -3.54
CA PRO A 910 -16.88 -14.02 -3.89
C PRO A 910 -17.48 -15.39 -3.50
N ASN A 911 -16.63 -16.35 -3.12
CA ASN A 911 -17.01 -17.61 -2.49
C ASN A 911 -16.29 -17.73 -1.13
N PRO A 912 -16.95 -17.45 0.00
CA PRO A 912 -16.49 -18.02 1.27
C PRO A 912 -16.53 -19.56 1.18
N PRO A 913 -15.59 -20.27 1.81
CA PRO A 913 -15.55 -21.74 1.81
C PRO A 913 -16.83 -22.37 2.39
#